data_AF-A0A2E5EEV5-F1
#
_entry.id   AF-A0A2E5EEV5-F1
#
_cell.length_a   1.000
_cell.length_b   1.000
_cell.length_c   1.000
_cell.angle_alpha   90.00
_cell.angle_beta   90.00
_cell.angle_gamma   90.00
#
_symmetry.space_group_name_H-M   'P 1'
#
loop_
_entity.id
_entity.type
_entity.pdbx_description
1 polymer ?
#
loop_
_entity_poly.entity_id
_entity_poly.type
_entity_poly.pdbx_seq_one_letter_code
_entity_poly.pdbx_strand_id
1 'polypeptide(L)'
;MPKYTTDQIRNIALLGASGAGKTTLVESMLVEDKKIPRAGRVEDGSTVCDFDDLEKELEHSVDSALVNLDHAGCHLNLIDTPGRADFFGKSIGAIAAVETVVVVVDAGAGIQPITRRAMTRSAEHGVPTAIVINKIDDTGDLAGMLSSIQEAFGSNCVPINVPSGGGTSVARCFLSGDGECDLGDMSDFHTAIIDQVVETDEQLMEQYLEQGEVDGASLLAPFKQAMIDRHLIPVMFTSAREGIGVVELLDQIAELFPSPVDGNRATFVRGSGDAREEIKASQNAGDGLLAHVFKVASDPFVGKLGYIRVHQGVLKGGESPRLDDERKPVRVSSVMKMQGRESSDLDSIIAGDIGVVSKIDELHYGSILHNESGNPMVLKTIPQPKPMFGLAIEVTSKGAEGKLSEAISKMIAEDQTLEMERIAATHETVLRGLGELHLRTKLKMLEDRYGVGIDTRPPKVAYKETISGKAEGHHRHKKQTGGSGQFGEVYLRVEPADLEDADMVNGLVFADETFGGSVPKQFLPAIEKGVRQVMESGAVAGYPLQNVRVAVYDGKHHPVDSKEIAFVTAGKKAFVDAVNKATPVLLEPFVKMEITVPSDMIGDISSDLAGRRARIQGTDVLPGNLAVMYAEAPLSEVMSYSNQLKSITAGAGSYSMEYSHDENTPPNVQADVIKAYQPVADVD
;
A
#
# COMPACT_ATOMS: atom_id res chain seq x y z
N MET A 1 21.79 15.43 23.72
CA MET A 1 22.51 14.36 22.96
C MET A 1 21.65 13.11 23.05
N PRO A 2 21.50 12.35 21.96
CA PRO A 2 20.66 11.15 21.95
C PRO A 2 21.20 10.11 22.94
N LYS A 3 20.29 9.36 23.57
CA LYS A 3 20.63 8.40 24.64
C LYS A 3 21.18 7.07 24.11
N TYR A 4 21.09 6.84 22.79
CA TYR A 4 21.42 5.61 22.10
C TYR A 4 22.09 5.93 20.75
N THR A 5 22.78 4.95 20.19
CA THR A 5 23.43 4.99 18.86
C THR A 5 22.62 4.21 17.82
N THR A 6 22.93 4.41 16.54
CA THR A 6 22.20 3.81 15.41
C THR A 6 22.16 2.27 15.47
N ASP A 7 23.22 1.62 15.93
CA ASP A 7 23.32 0.16 16.10
C ASP A 7 22.46 -0.39 17.26
N GLN A 8 22.06 0.48 18.19
CA GLN A 8 21.18 0.14 19.32
C GLN A 8 19.70 0.29 18.99
N ILE A 9 19.34 0.78 17.79
CA ILE A 9 17.94 0.96 17.40
C ILE A 9 17.38 -0.32 16.80
N ARG A 10 16.11 -0.63 17.09
CA ARG A 10 15.30 -1.63 16.37
C ARG A 10 13.99 -0.97 15.97
N ASN A 11 13.74 -0.83 14.67
CA ASN A 11 12.44 -0.36 14.18
C ASN A 11 11.63 -1.58 13.69
N ILE A 12 10.43 -1.74 14.23
CA ILE A 12 9.59 -2.93 14.02
C ILE A 12 8.17 -2.50 13.67
N ALA A 13 7.59 -3.13 12.65
CA ALA A 13 6.17 -3.00 12.35
C ALA A 13 5.46 -4.33 12.65
N LEU A 14 4.37 -4.28 13.42
CA LEU A 14 3.54 -5.44 13.68
C LEU A 14 2.42 -5.50 12.65
N LEU A 15 2.45 -6.52 11.80
CA LEU A 15 1.43 -6.80 10.78
C LEU A 15 0.74 -8.13 11.10
N GLY A 16 -0.43 -8.36 10.52
CA GLY A 16 -1.22 -9.56 10.76
C GLY A 16 -2.69 -9.26 10.98
N ALA A 17 -3.49 -10.29 11.12
CA ALA A 17 -4.94 -10.14 11.07
C ALA A 17 -5.54 -9.40 12.25
N SER A 18 -6.76 -8.89 12.04
CA SER A 18 -7.59 -8.36 13.11
C SER A 18 -7.86 -9.47 14.13
N GLY A 19 -7.66 -9.17 15.41
CA GLY A 19 -7.84 -10.16 16.48
C GLY A 19 -6.64 -11.07 16.74
N ALA A 20 -5.57 -11.05 15.93
CA ALA A 20 -4.34 -11.83 16.19
C ALA A 20 -3.57 -11.38 17.45
N GLY A 21 -3.96 -10.26 18.05
CA GLY A 21 -3.40 -9.75 19.31
C GLY A 21 -2.17 -8.86 19.13
N LYS A 22 -2.02 -8.19 17.98
CA LYS A 22 -0.93 -7.22 17.73
C LYS A 22 -0.88 -6.12 18.79
N THR A 23 -2.00 -5.42 18.98
CA THR A 23 -2.12 -4.35 19.97
C THR A 23 -1.92 -4.87 21.39
N THR A 24 -2.50 -6.03 21.72
CA THR A 24 -2.28 -6.68 23.02
C THR A 24 -0.82 -7.04 23.26
N LEU A 25 -0.09 -7.48 22.23
CA LEU A 25 1.33 -7.79 22.32
C LEU A 25 2.14 -6.52 22.60
N VAL A 26 1.82 -5.42 21.92
CA VAL A 26 2.44 -4.11 22.18
C VAL A 26 2.16 -3.65 23.62
N GLU A 27 0.93 -3.75 24.10
CA GLU A 27 0.58 -3.43 25.50
C GLU A 27 1.45 -4.21 26.49
N SER A 28 1.59 -5.52 26.29
CA SER A 28 2.37 -6.37 27.18
C SER A 28 3.87 -6.04 27.15
N MET A 29 4.41 -5.69 25.98
CA MET A 29 5.79 -5.20 25.86
C MET A 29 5.99 -3.87 26.62
N LEU A 30 5.02 -2.96 26.56
CA LEU A 30 5.07 -1.68 27.27
C LEU A 30 4.97 -1.83 28.80
N VAL A 31 4.25 -2.85 29.28
CA VAL A 31 4.21 -3.20 30.70
C VAL A 31 5.55 -3.73 31.18
N GLU A 32 6.19 -4.60 30.40
CA GLU A 32 7.49 -5.18 30.75
C GLU A 32 8.58 -4.09 30.89
N ASP A 33 8.62 -3.13 29.97
CA ASP A 33 9.50 -1.95 30.09
C ASP A 33 8.97 -0.87 31.07
N LYS A 34 7.86 -1.14 31.77
CA LYS A 34 7.24 -0.23 32.75
C LYS A 34 6.90 1.16 32.18
N LYS A 35 6.71 1.27 30.86
CA LYS A 35 6.19 2.48 30.21
C LYS A 35 4.74 2.73 30.62
N ILE A 36 3.99 1.64 30.84
CA ILE A 36 2.65 1.67 31.42
C ILE A 36 2.58 0.73 32.64
N PRO A 37 1.73 1.04 33.64
CA PRO A 37 1.65 0.24 34.86
C PRO A 37 0.90 -1.09 34.67
N ARG A 38 0.04 -1.18 33.66
CA ARG A 38 -0.79 -2.36 33.34
C ARG A 38 -1.20 -2.30 31.88
N ALA A 39 -1.30 -3.47 31.25
CA ALA A 39 -1.78 -3.63 29.87
C ALA A 39 -3.25 -3.20 29.77
N GLY A 40 -3.53 -2.34 28.79
CA GLY A 40 -4.87 -2.00 28.36
C GLY A 40 -5.58 -3.17 27.67
N ARG A 41 -6.89 -3.00 27.47
CA ARG A 41 -7.75 -3.92 26.74
C ARG A 41 -8.46 -3.19 25.62
N VAL A 42 -8.50 -3.84 24.45
CA VAL A 42 -9.14 -3.30 23.24
C VAL A 42 -10.65 -3.14 23.50
N GLU A 43 -11.25 -4.13 24.15
CA GLU A 43 -12.68 -4.15 24.49
C GLU A 43 -13.06 -3.04 25.48
N ASP A 44 -12.10 -2.59 26.30
CA ASP A 44 -12.30 -1.51 27.26
C ASP A 44 -11.91 -0.14 26.69
N GLY A 45 -11.43 -0.06 25.44
CA GLY A 45 -10.96 1.16 24.79
C GLY A 45 -9.80 1.85 25.55
N SER A 46 -8.95 1.05 26.19
CA SER A 46 -7.92 1.52 27.14
C SER A 46 -6.48 1.27 26.68
N THR A 47 -6.29 0.80 25.44
CA THR A 47 -4.95 0.59 24.87
C THR A 47 -4.29 1.91 24.49
N VAL A 48 -2.96 1.92 24.50
CA VAL A 48 -2.11 3.05 24.11
C VAL A 48 -2.18 3.29 22.61
N CYS A 49 -2.32 2.25 21.79
CA CYS A 49 -2.35 2.34 20.33
C CYS A 49 -3.71 2.74 19.76
N ASP A 50 -4.83 2.20 20.29
CA ASP A 50 -6.18 2.47 19.77
C ASP A 50 -6.83 3.64 20.52
N PHE A 51 -6.23 4.83 20.37
CA PHE A 51 -6.61 6.01 21.16
C PHE A 51 -7.69 6.87 20.50
N ASP A 52 -7.97 6.69 19.21
CA ASP A 52 -9.04 7.40 18.50
C ASP A 52 -10.42 6.87 18.91
N ASP A 53 -11.41 7.75 18.95
CA ASP A 53 -12.76 7.37 19.40
C ASP A 53 -13.43 6.38 18.43
N LEU A 54 -13.09 6.43 17.14
CA LEU A 54 -13.60 5.49 16.16
C LEU A 54 -13.00 4.09 16.34
N GLU A 55 -11.72 3.99 16.72
CA GLU A 55 -11.07 2.70 16.99
C GLU A 55 -11.68 2.03 18.21
N LYS A 56 -12.00 2.81 19.25
CA LYS A 56 -12.72 2.33 20.44
C LYS A 56 -14.13 1.86 20.11
N GLU A 57 -14.86 2.58 19.26
CA GLU A 57 -16.21 2.19 18.84
C GLU A 57 -16.19 0.91 17.99
N LEU A 58 -15.16 0.75 17.16
CA LEU A 58 -15.03 -0.38 16.25
C LEU A 58 -14.34 -1.60 16.86
N GLU A 59 -13.70 -1.46 18.04
CA GLU A 59 -12.91 -2.48 18.74
C GLU A 59 -11.80 -3.10 17.87
N HIS A 60 -11.22 -2.29 16.97
CA HIS A 60 -10.02 -2.64 16.21
C HIS A 60 -9.31 -1.39 15.69
N SER A 61 -7.99 -1.50 15.50
CA SER A 61 -7.16 -0.44 14.95
C SER A 61 -7.57 -0.09 13.52
N VAL A 62 -7.68 1.21 13.25
CA VAL A 62 -8.04 1.81 11.95
C VAL A 62 -6.84 2.49 11.32
N ASP A 63 -5.95 3.05 12.15
CA ASP A 63 -4.71 3.67 11.70
C ASP A 63 -3.49 3.03 12.39
N SER A 64 -2.28 3.31 11.91
CA SER A 64 -1.07 2.82 12.55
C SER A 64 -0.66 3.68 13.74
N ALA A 65 -0.23 3.07 14.85
CA ALA A 65 0.21 3.77 16.05
C ALA A 65 1.72 3.56 16.27
N LEU A 66 2.44 4.63 16.64
CA LEU A 66 3.86 4.58 16.98
C LEU A 66 4.03 4.63 18.50
N VAL A 67 4.79 3.68 19.03
CA VAL A 67 5.23 3.65 20.44
C VAL A 67 6.71 3.31 20.51
N ASN A 68 7.34 3.60 21.65
CA ASN A 68 8.75 3.30 21.89
C ASN A 68 9.00 2.71 23.29
N LEU A 69 10.03 1.89 23.41
CA LEU A 69 10.49 1.31 24.67
C LEU A 69 12.00 1.06 24.65
N ASP A 70 12.62 0.89 25.82
CA ASP A 70 14.07 0.70 25.94
C ASP A 70 14.37 -0.65 26.59
N HIS A 71 14.88 -1.64 25.85
CA HIS A 71 15.08 -3.00 26.36
C HIS A 71 16.50 -3.51 26.10
N ALA A 72 17.12 -4.14 27.09
CA ALA A 72 18.47 -4.72 26.98
C ALA A 72 19.53 -3.77 26.36
N GLY A 73 19.44 -2.46 26.62
CA GLY A 73 20.35 -1.45 26.06
C GLY A 73 20.05 -1.02 24.62
N CYS A 74 18.97 -1.52 24.02
CA CYS A 74 18.45 -1.13 22.72
C CYS A 74 17.23 -0.20 22.84
N HIS A 75 17.06 0.67 21.86
CA HIS A 75 15.86 1.50 21.69
C HIS A 75 14.95 0.87 20.64
N LEU A 76 13.73 0.51 21.03
CA LEU A 76 12.77 -0.16 20.16
C LEU A 76 11.68 0.82 19.77
N ASN A 77 11.51 1.03 18.47
CA ASN A 77 10.37 1.72 17.88
C ASN A 77 9.39 0.67 17.34
N LEU A 78 8.16 0.66 17.84
CA LEU A 78 7.12 -0.27 17.42
C LEU A 78 6.01 0.48 16.70
N ILE A 79 5.64 0.00 15.51
CA ILE A 79 4.50 0.47 14.75
C ILE A 79 3.43 -0.61 14.78
N ASP A 80 2.39 -0.40 15.58
CA ASP A 80 1.18 -1.24 15.54
C ASP A 80 0.35 -0.86 14.30
N THR A 81 -0.14 -1.85 13.56
CA THR A 81 -0.85 -1.59 12.29
C THR A 81 -2.25 -2.22 12.27
N PRO A 82 -3.19 -1.66 11.49
CA PRO A 82 -4.51 -2.24 11.29
C PRO A 82 -4.46 -3.67 10.75
N GLY A 83 -5.38 -4.53 11.22
CA GLY A 83 -5.45 -5.93 10.82
C GLY A 83 -6.52 -6.27 9.77
N ARG A 84 -7.27 -5.28 9.28
CA ARG A 84 -8.34 -5.48 8.29
C ARG A 84 -7.88 -5.03 6.91
N ALA A 85 -8.32 -5.75 5.88
CA ALA A 85 -7.99 -5.45 4.49
C ALA A 85 -8.40 -4.02 4.08
N ASP A 86 -9.52 -3.51 4.62
CA ASP A 86 -10.01 -2.14 4.44
C ASP A 86 -8.98 -1.05 4.77
N PHE A 87 -8.02 -1.33 5.66
CA PHE A 87 -7.02 -0.37 6.13
C PHE A 87 -5.58 -0.79 5.83
N PHE A 88 -5.38 -1.82 4.99
CA PHE A 88 -4.06 -2.41 4.76
C PHE A 88 -3.06 -1.44 4.11
N GLY A 89 -3.53 -0.39 3.41
CA GLY A 89 -2.67 0.68 2.92
C GLY A 89 -1.85 1.38 4.02
N LYS A 90 -2.42 1.47 5.23
CA LYS A 90 -1.74 2.01 6.41
C LYS A 90 -0.60 1.10 6.88
N SER A 91 -0.78 -0.22 6.79
CA SER A 91 0.23 -1.21 7.11
C SER A 91 1.40 -1.17 6.13
N ILE A 92 1.13 -0.99 4.83
CA ILE A 92 2.18 -0.88 3.80
C ILE A 92 3.08 0.33 4.06
N GLY A 93 2.49 1.46 4.48
CA GLY A 93 3.25 2.65 4.85
C GLY A 93 4.27 2.41 5.98
N ALA A 94 3.93 1.56 6.95
CA ALA A 94 4.82 1.22 8.05
C ALA A 94 6.04 0.39 7.60
N ILE A 95 5.90 -0.48 6.59
CA ILE A 95 6.97 -1.36 6.11
C ILE A 95 8.20 -0.55 5.65
N ALA A 96 7.97 0.58 4.97
CA ALA A 96 9.05 1.45 4.47
C ALA A 96 9.85 2.16 5.58
N ALA A 97 9.35 2.14 6.82
CA ALA A 97 9.95 2.83 7.96
C ALA A 97 10.78 1.91 8.87
N VAL A 98 10.75 0.59 8.66
CA VAL A 98 11.28 -0.39 9.62
C VAL A 98 12.34 -1.31 9.03
N GLU A 99 13.20 -1.86 9.87
CA GLU A 99 14.16 -2.89 9.46
C GLU A 99 13.59 -4.30 9.58
N THR A 100 12.57 -4.51 10.43
CA THR A 100 11.93 -5.82 10.57
C THR A 100 10.41 -5.71 10.62
N VAL A 101 9.72 -6.57 9.89
CA VAL A 101 8.28 -6.79 10.04
C VAL A 101 8.04 -8.02 10.90
N VAL A 102 7.22 -7.88 11.93
CA VAL A 102 6.73 -9.01 12.74
C VAL A 102 5.30 -9.32 12.32
N VAL A 103 5.10 -10.49 11.71
CA VAL A 103 3.78 -10.98 11.33
C VAL A 103 3.20 -11.79 12.49
N VAL A 104 2.17 -11.25 13.13
CA VAL A 104 1.47 -11.89 14.25
C VAL A 104 0.35 -12.76 13.71
N VAL A 105 0.36 -14.03 14.11
CA VAL A 105 -0.60 -15.06 13.71
C VAL A 105 -1.27 -15.62 14.95
N ASP A 106 -2.59 -15.74 14.91
CA ASP A 106 -3.36 -16.36 15.98
C ASP A 106 -3.22 -17.89 15.89
N ALA A 107 -2.81 -18.55 16.97
CA ALA A 107 -2.62 -19.99 17.02
C ALA A 107 -3.88 -20.79 16.68
N GLY A 108 -5.07 -20.30 17.03
CA GLY A 108 -6.35 -20.95 16.79
C GLY A 108 -6.96 -20.62 15.42
N ALA A 109 -6.86 -19.36 14.97
CA ALA A 109 -7.42 -18.94 13.68
C ALA A 109 -6.54 -19.30 12.48
N GLY A 110 -5.24 -19.50 12.70
CA GLY A 110 -4.27 -19.92 11.70
C GLY A 110 -3.93 -18.85 10.65
N ILE A 111 -3.47 -19.30 9.47
CA ILE A 111 -3.00 -18.42 8.40
C ILE A 111 -4.19 -17.80 7.68
N GLN A 112 -4.39 -16.50 7.89
CA GLN A 112 -5.45 -15.74 7.25
C GLN A 112 -4.94 -14.99 6.00
N PRO A 113 -5.82 -14.53 5.10
CA PRO A 113 -5.38 -13.90 3.84
C PRO A 113 -4.48 -12.67 4.06
N ILE A 114 -4.80 -11.87 5.07
CA ILE A 114 -3.99 -10.71 5.48
C ILE A 114 -2.60 -11.11 5.99
N THR A 115 -2.43 -12.29 6.59
CA THR A 115 -1.13 -12.86 6.96
C THR A 115 -0.30 -13.13 5.71
N ARG A 116 -0.90 -13.75 4.68
CA ARG A 116 -0.23 -13.99 3.39
C ARG A 116 0.17 -12.67 2.73
N ARG A 117 -0.75 -11.69 2.70
CA ARG A 117 -0.45 -10.35 2.17
C ARG A 117 0.68 -9.66 2.92
N ALA A 118 0.72 -9.75 4.25
CA ALA A 118 1.81 -9.19 5.04
C ALA A 118 3.16 -9.83 4.65
N MET A 119 3.23 -11.16 4.59
CA MET A 119 4.44 -11.88 4.15
C MET A 119 4.87 -11.47 2.73
N THR A 120 3.94 -11.46 1.77
CA THR A 120 4.22 -11.07 0.38
C THR A 120 4.69 -9.62 0.28
N ARG A 121 4.00 -8.67 0.93
CA ARG A 121 4.37 -7.24 0.86
C ARG A 121 5.71 -6.97 1.52
N SER A 122 5.99 -7.56 2.68
CA SER A 122 7.32 -7.46 3.31
C SER A 122 8.41 -8.01 2.39
N ALA A 123 8.12 -9.13 1.72
CA ALA A 123 9.05 -9.72 0.77
C ALA A 123 9.28 -8.86 -0.48
N GLU A 124 8.25 -8.24 -1.04
CA GLU A 124 8.37 -7.29 -2.15
C GLU A 124 9.26 -6.09 -1.74
N HIS A 125 9.11 -5.59 -0.51
CA HIS A 125 9.94 -4.49 0.03
C HIS A 125 11.37 -4.92 0.37
N GLY A 126 11.66 -6.23 0.35
CA GLY A 126 12.95 -6.75 0.80
C GLY A 126 13.20 -6.51 2.29
N VAL A 127 12.15 -6.42 3.11
CA VAL A 127 12.30 -6.21 4.56
C VAL A 127 12.35 -7.56 5.28
N PRO A 128 13.34 -7.79 6.16
CA PRO A 128 13.39 -8.93 7.07
C PRO A 128 12.05 -9.18 7.76
N THR A 129 11.64 -10.44 7.82
CA THR A 129 10.34 -10.81 8.39
C THR A 129 10.51 -11.87 9.46
N ALA A 130 9.79 -11.71 10.56
CA ALA A 130 9.67 -12.68 11.64
C ALA A 130 8.18 -13.01 11.86
N ILE A 131 7.90 -14.19 12.42
CA ILE A 131 6.53 -14.62 12.71
C ILE A 131 6.37 -14.79 14.22
N VAL A 132 5.29 -14.24 14.78
CA VAL A 132 4.87 -14.51 16.15
C VAL A 132 3.55 -15.27 16.13
N ILE A 133 3.57 -16.52 16.60
CA ILE A 133 2.38 -17.32 16.86
C ILE A 133 1.90 -16.95 18.26
N ASN A 134 0.81 -16.19 18.32
CA ASN A 134 0.25 -15.65 19.56
C ASN A 134 -0.95 -16.49 20.04
N LYS A 135 -1.33 -16.29 21.31
CA LYS A 135 -2.40 -17.02 22.01
C LYS A 135 -2.15 -18.52 22.16
N ILE A 136 -0.90 -18.87 22.46
CA ILE A 136 -0.52 -20.27 22.69
C ILE A 136 -1.14 -20.89 23.95
N ASP A 137 -1.74 -20.06 24.81
CA ASP A 137 -2.50 -20.46 25.99
C ASP A 137 -3.88 -21.05 25.64
N ASP A 138 -4.40 -20.75 24.44
CA ASP A 138 -5.62 -21.37 23.93
C ASP A 138 -5.26 -22.73 23.32
N THR A 139 -5.88 -23.80 23.83
CA THR A 139 -5.51 -25.19 23.52
C THR A 139 -5.65 -25.50 22.03
N GLY A 140 -4.57 -25.38 21.28
CA GLY A 140 -4.50 -25.62 19.83
C GLY A 140 -3.38 -26.57 19.44
N ASP A 141 -3.47 -27.15 18.24
CA ASP A 141 -2.41 -27.96 17.64
C ASP A 141 -1.29 -27.03 17.12
N LEU A 142 -0.41 -26.61 18.04
CA LEU A 142 0.71 -25.71 17.74
C LEU A 142 1.72 -26.35 16.76
N ALA A 143 1.87 -27.67 16.78
CA ALA A 143 2.75 -28.40 15.86
C ALA A 143 2.18 -28.40 14.43
N GLY A 144 0.88 -28.65 14.29
CA GLY A 144 0.17 -28.50 13.01
C GLY A 144 0.17 -27.07 12.49
N MET A 145 0.06 -26.08 13.38
CA MET A 145 0.14 -24.66 13.04
C MET A 145 1.53 -24.27 12.48
N LEU A 146 2.61 -24.72 13.14
CA LEU A 146 3.97 -24.53 12.65
C LEU A 146 4.18 -25.19 11.29
N SER A 147 3.72 -26.43 11.13
CA SER A 147 3.79 -27.17 9.87
C SER A 147 3.07 -26.40 8.74
N SER A 148 1.88 -25.87 9.03
CA SER A 148 1.12 -25.05 8.08
C SER A 148 1.86 -23.77 7.68
N ILE A 149 2.56 -23.12 8.62
CA ILE A 149 3.42 -21.96 8.33
C ILE A 149 4.56 -22.34 7.38
N GLN A 150 5.23 -23.46 7.65
CA GLN A 150 6.35 -23.92 6.84
C GLN A 150 5.91 -24.36 5.44
N GLU A 151 4.76 -25.01 5.31
CA GLU A 151 4.17 -25.34 4.00
C GLU A 151 3.78 -24.08 3.21
N ALA A 152 3.25 -23.07 3.89
CA ALA A 152 2.77 -21.84 3.25
C ALA A 152 3.90 -20.87 2.86
N PHE A 153 4.93 -20.75 3.69
CA PHE A 153 5.94 -19.69 3.59
C PHE A 153 7.38 -20.20 3.41
N GLY A 154 7.60 -21.51 3.53
CA GLY A 154 8.90 -22.15 3.32
C GLY A 154 9.46 -22.79 4.59
N SER A 155 10.31 -23.80 4.40
CA SER A 155 11.00 -24.52 5.48
C SER A 155 11.99 -23.67 6.26
N ASN A 156 12.37 -22.51 5.71
CA ASN A 156 13.16 -21.49 6.40
C ASN A 156 12.39 -20.73 7.49
N CYS A 157 11.09 -21.00 7.67
CA CYS A 157 10.35 -20.58 8.87
C CYS A 157 10.73 -21.47 10.05
N VAL A 158 11.71 -21.03 10.86
CA VAL A 158 12.31 -21.85 11.92
C VAL A 158 12.00 -21.27 13.31
N PRO A 159 11.46 -22.07 14.25
CA PRO A 159 11.29 -21.65 15.64
C PRO A 159 12.61 -21.27 16.30
N ILE A 160 12.67 -20.11 16.96
CA ILE A 160 13.81 -19.69 17.79
C ILE A 160 13.50 -19.68 19.29
N ASN A 161 12.22 -19.77 19.63
CA ASN A 161 11.73 -20.27 20.90
C ASN A 161 10.64 -21.32 20.62
N VAL A 162 10.32 -22.14 21.63
CA VAL A 162 9.27 -23.16 21.54
C VAL A 162 8.37 -23.08 22.77
N PRO A 163 7.07 -23.40 22.65
CA PRO A 163 6.18 -23.51 23.80
C PRO A 163 6.61 -24.68 24.69
N SER A 164 6.45 -24.51 26.00
CA SER A 164 6.76 -25.51 27.01
C SER A 164 5.74 -25.51 28.15
N GLY A 165 5.62 -26.62 28.86
CA GLY A 165 4.71 -26.75 30.00
C GLY A 165 3.24 -26.64 29.59
N GLY A 166 2.89 -27.14 28.41
CA GLY A 166 1.53 -27.07 27.86
C GLY A 166 1.10 -25.65 27.49
N GLY A 167 2.00 -24.86 26.90
CA GLY A 167 1.72 -23.47 26.47
C GLY A 167 1.74 -22.43 27.60
N THR A 168 2.18 -22.80 28.81
CA THR A 168 2.27 -21.88 29.97
C THR A 168 3.63 -21.20 30.11
N SER A 169 4.60 -21.63 29.32
CA SER A 169 5.96 -21.08 29.27
C SER A 169 6.53 -21.21 27.85
N VAL A 170 7.68 -20.58 27.61
CA VAL A 170 8.46 -20.81 26.40
C VAL A 170 9.91 -21.09 26.76
N ALA A 171 10.60 -21.83 25.90
CA ALA A 171 12.01 -22.12 26.04
C ALA A 171 12.78 -21.68 24.78
N ARG A 172 13.94 -21.03 24.96
CA ARG A 172 14.77 -20.48 23.87
C ARG A 172 15.63 -21.60 23.26
N CYS A 173 15.23 -22.14 22.11
CA CYS A 173 15.98 -23.20 21.40
C CYS A 173 17.21 -22.68 20.63
N PHE A 174 17.36 -21.37 20.41
CA PHE A 174 18.55 -20.84 19.73
C PHE A 174 19.85 -21.04 20.52
N LEU A 175 19.81 -20.87 21.85
CA LEU A 175 21.00 -20.93 22.70
C LEU A 175 21.35 -22.35 23.17
N SER A 176 20.36 -23.25 23.18
CA SER A 176 20.47 -24.60 23.74
C SER A 176 19.49 -25.54 23.05
N GLY A 177 19.95 -26.75 22.75
CA GLY A 177 19.09 -27.86 22.34
C GLY A 177 18.44 -28.61 23.51
N ASP A 178 18.80 -28.29 24.75
CA ASP A 178 18.25 -28.91 25.96
C ASP A 178 17.07 -28.09 26.52
N GLY A 179 15.94 -28.75 26.79
CA GLY A 179 14.78 -28.14 27.42
C GLY A 179 13.50 -28.94 27.25
N GLU A 180 12.43 -28.48 27.91
CA GLU A 180 11.07 -28.99 27.67
C GLU A 180 10.50 -28.30 26.43
N CYS A 181 9.83 -29.05 25.57
CA CYS A 181 9.24 -28.57 24.33
C CYS A 181 7.90 -29.30 24.09
N ASP A 182 6.84 -28.55 23.84
CA ASP A 182 5.51 -29.10 23.58
C ASP A 182 5.35 -29.56 22.12
N LEU A 183 6.28 -29.22 21.23
CA LEU A 183 6.21 -29.48 19.77
C LEU A 183 6.97 -30.72 19.30
N GLY A 184 7.87 -31.27 20.13
CA GLY A 184 8.79 -32.32 19.72
C GLY A 184 10.10 -32.27 20.51
N ASP A 185 11.18 -32.77 19.91
CA ASP A 185 12.52 -32.68 20.51
C ASP A 185 13.10 -31.27 20.30
N MET A 186 13.60 -30.64 21.37
CA MET A 186 14.19 -29.31 21.27
C MET A 186 15.48 -29.30 20.44
N SER A 187 16.22 -30.42 20.43
CA SER A 187 17.46 -30.53 19.65
C SER A 187 17.23 -30.42 18.15
N ASP A 188 16.07 -30.85 17.66
CA ASP A 188 15.72 -30.78 16.24
C ASP A 188 15.56 -29.32 15.79
N PHE A 189 14.88 -28.51 16.62
CA PHE A 189 14.73 -27.08 16.35
C PHE A 189 16.06 -26.34 16.47
N HIS A 190 16.86 -26.65 17.49
CA HIS A 190 18.20 -26.06 17.64
C HIS A 190 19.04 -26.32 16.40
N THR A 191 19.18 -27.58 15.99
CA THR A 191 19.95 -28.00 14.81
C THR A 191 19.46 -27.29 13.55
N ALA A 192 18.14 -27.23 13.33
CA ALA A 192 17.58 -26.55 12.17
C ALA A 192 17.92 -25.04 12.12
N ILE A 193 17.97 -24.35 13.26
CA ILE A 193 18.40 -22.95 13.30
C ILE A 193 19.89 -22.86 12.95
N ILE A 194 20.73 -23.69 13.57
CA ILE A 194 22.18 -23.67 13.34
C ILE A 194 22.47 -23.91 11.85
N ASP A 195 21.85 -24.94 11.25
CA ASP A 195 22.01 -25.29 9.84
C ASP A 195 21.69 -24.08 8.93
N GLN A 196 20.57 -23.38 9.16
CA GLN A 196 20.21 -22.19 8.36
C GLN A 196 21.17 -21.02 8.58
N VAL A 197 21.68 -20.83 9.80
CA VAL A 197 22.55 -19.71 10.13
C VAL A 197 23.95 -19.91 9.56
N VAL A 198 24.53 -21.11 9.70
CA VAL A 198 25.89 -21.40 9.21
C VAL A 198 25.98 -21.42 7.68
N GLU A 199 24.88 -21.73 6.97
CA GLU A 199 24.83 -21.65 5.50
C GLU A 199 25.10 -20.25 4.93
N THR A 200 24.97 -19.20 5.75
CA THR A 200 25.24 -17.81 5.34
C THR A 200 26.70 -17.37 5.52
N ASP A 201 27.53 -18.19 6.17
CA ASP A 201 28.94 -17.90 6.44
C ASP A 201 29.81 -19.13 6.14
N GLU A 202 30.61 -19.06 5.07
CA GLU A 202 31.45 -20.16 4.60
C GLU A 202 32.41 -20.68 5.69
N GLN A 203 32.95 -19.80 6.55
CA GLN A 203 33.92 -20.20 7.58
C GLN A 203 33.23 -20.96 8.71
N LEU A 204 32.04 -20.51 9.12
CA LEU A 204 31.26 -21.20 10.14
C LEU A 204 30.71 -22.53 9.62
N MET A 205 30.34 -22.60 8.34
CA MET A 205 29.91 -23.85 7.71
C MET A 205 31.03 -24.89 7.72
N GLU A 206 32.27 -24.51 7.34
CA GLU A 206 33.44 -25.40 7.42
C GLU A 206 33.67 -25.89 8.86
N GLN A 207 33.65 -24.97 9.84
CA GLN A 207 33.84 -25.31 11.25
C GLN A 207 32.78 -26.29 11.76
N TYR A 208 31.51 -26.05 11.42
CA TYR A 208 30.39 -26.89 11.84
C TYR A 208 30.47 -28.29 11.23
N LEU A 209 30.84 -28.41 9.94
CA LEU A 209 31.00 -29.71 9.27
C LEU A 209 32.18 -30.54 9.84
N GLU A 210 33.25 -29.88 10.31
CA GLU A 210 34.41 -30.55 10.90
C GLU A 210 34.21 -30.92 12.37
N GLN A 211 33.63 -30.03 13.17
CA GLN A 211 33.61 -30.12 14.64
C GLN A 211 32.23 -30.49 15.21
N GLY A 212 31.16 -30.28 14.45
CA GLY A 212 29.77 -30.55 14.85
C GLY A 212 29.15 -29.52 15.79
N GLU A 213 29.92 -28.54 16.30
CA GLU A 213 29.45 -27.51 17.23
C GLU A 213 30.06 -26.14 16.89
N VAL A 214 29.31 -25.07 17.17
CA VAL A 214 29.72 -23.67 16.95
C VAL A 214 29.38 -22.83 18.19
N ASP A 215 30.22 -21.85 18.53
CA ASP A 215 29.98 -20.98 19.68
C ASP A 215 28.79 -20.04 19.42
N GLY A 216 27.85 -19.97 20.37
CA GLY A 216 26.62 -19.18 20.25
C GLY A 216 26.86 -17.69 19.97
N ALA A 217 27.94 -17.10 20.51
CA ALA A 217 28.26 -15.70 20.26
C ALA A 217 28.69 -15.44 18.80
N SER A 218 29.32 -16.42 18.16
CA SER A 218 29.74 -16.32 16.75
C SER A 218 28.57 -16.38 15.76
N LEU A 219 27.43 -16.92 16.19
CA LEU A 219 26.23 -17.07 15.35
C LEU A 219 25.38 -15.79 15.24
N LEU A 220 25.59 -14.80 16.10
CA LEU A 220 24.72 -13.61 16.16
C LEU A 220 24.75 -12.77 14.87
N ALA A 221 25.94 -12.50 14.32
CA ALA A 221 26.08 -11.72 13.09
C ALA A 221 25.57 -12.50 11.85
N PRO A 222 25.94 -13.77 11.63
CA PRO A 222 25.35 -14.61 10.59
C PRO A 222 23.83 -14.75 10.72
N PHE A 223 23.28 -14.84 11.94
CA PHE A 223 21.83 -14.90 12.15
C PHE A 223 21.13 -13.65 11.59
N LYS A 224 21.66 -12.47 11.91
CA LYS A 224 21.15 -11.20 11.37
C LYS A 224 21.24 -11.18 9.84
N GLN A 225 22.35 -11.66 9.28
CA GLN A 225 22.54 -11.74 7.84
C GLN A 225 21.51 -12.69 7.20
N ALA A 226 21.26 -13.86 7.79
CA ALA A 226 20.25 -14.80 7.35
C ALA A 226 18.83 -14.19 7.37
N MET A 227 18.51 -13.35 8.36
CA MET A 227 17.26 -12.58 8.37
C MET A 227 17.23 -11.51 7.26
N ILE A 228 18.33 -10.80 7.03
CA ILE A 228 18.47 -9.76 5.98
C ILE A 228 18.25 -10.35 4.59
N ASP A 229 18.87 -11.50 4.33
CA ASP A 229 18.74 -12.21 3.07
C ASP A 229 17.41 -12.96 2.95
N ARG A 230 16.65 -13.05 4.06
CA ARG A 230 15.43 -13.83 4.23
C ARG A 230 15.65 -15.33 3.98
N HIS A 231 16.88 -15.77 4.18
CA HIS A 231 17.25 -17.18 4.25
C HIS A 231 16.73 -17.81 5.55
N LEU A 232 16.49 -17.01 6.59
CA LEU A 232 15.86 -17.42 7.84
C LEU A 232 14.69 -16.49 8.18
N ILE A 233 13.54 -17.09 8.49
CA ILE A 233 12.35 -16.39 9.01
C ILE A 233 12.11 -16.93 10.43
N PRO A 234 12.52 -16.21 11.49
CA PRO A 234 12.37 -16.72 12.85
C PRO A 234 10.89 -16.77 13.25
N VAL A 235 10.49 -17.90 13.83
CA VAL A 235 9.17 -18.11 14.42
C VAL A 235 9.30 -18.06 15.93
N MET A 236 8.43 -17.30 16.58
CA MET A 236 8.36 -17.18 18.04
C MET A 236 6.93 -17.44 18.51
N PHE A 237 6.79 -17.93 19.74
CA PHE A 237 5.53 -18.27 20.38
C PHE A 237 5.29 -17.34 21.57
N THR A 238 4.07 -16.82 21.70
CA THR A 238 3.69 -15.94 22.82
C THR A 238 2.25 -16.17 23.26
N SER A 239 1.95 -15.84 24.52
CA SER A 239 0.61 -15.43 24.92
C SER A 239 0.69 -14.00 25.43
N ALA A 240 0.35 -13.04 24.58
CA ALA A 240 0.39 -11.64 24.93
C ALA A 240 -0.47 -11.33 26.17
N ARG A 241 -1.66 -11.93 26.29
CA ARG A 241 -2.60 -11.65 27.38
C ARG A 241 -2.08 -12.15 28.73
N GLU A 242 -1.48 -13.33 28.74
CA GLU A 242 -0.95 -13.96 29.96
C GLU A 242 0.51 -13.55 30.25
N GLY A 243 1.14 -12.78 29.34
CA GLY A 243 2.53 -12.33 29.46
C GLY A 243 3.57 -13.41 29.15
N ILE A 244 3.16 -14.55 28.60
CA ILE A 244 4.04 -15.69 28.32
C ILE A 244 4.84 -15.42 27.05
N GLY A 245 6.17 -15.58 27.11
CA GLY A 245 7.07 -15.41 25.97
C GLY A 245 7.34 -13.96 25.57
N VAL A 246 6.76 -12.98 26.27
CA VAL A 246 6.90 -11.55 25.92
C VAL A 246 8.30 -11.04 26.27
N VAL A 247 8.86 -11.46 27.40
CA VAL A 247 10.22 -11.10 27.82
C VAL A 247 11.24 -11.69 26.86
N GLU A 248 11.08 -12.98 26.54
CA GLU A 248 11.95 -13.70 25.60
C GLU A 248 11.88 -13.08 24.21
N LEU A 249 10.68 -12.66 23.76
CA LEU A 249 10.52 -11.94 22.50
C LEU A 249 11.28 -10.61 22.51
N LEU A 250 11.21 -9.83 23.60
CA LEU A 250 11.95 -8.57 23.73
C LEU A 250 13.47 -8.79 23.72
N ASP A 251 13.95 -9.83 24.44
CA ASP A 251 15.36 -10.23 24.43
C ASP A 251 15.81 -10.61 23.02
N GLN A 252 15.04 -11.47 22.35
CA GLN A 252 15.34 -11.94 20.99
C GLN A 252 15.31 -10.81 19.97
N ILE A 253 14.41 -9.83 20.09
CA ILE A 253 14.40 -8.62 19.27
C ILE A 253 15.70 -7.83 19.48
N ALA A 254 16.07 -7.56 20.74
CA ALA A 254 17.25 -6.76 21.04
C ALA A 254 18.54 -7.43 20.53
N GLU A 255 18.66 -8.74 20.74
CA GLU A 255 19.85 -9.52 20.38
C GLU A 255 19.94 -9.83 18.87
N LEU A 256 18.86 -10.32 18.27
CA LEU A 256 18.89 -11.01 16.98
C LEU A 256 18.34 -10.20 15.82
N PHE A 257 17.49 -9.19 16.05
CA PHE A 257 16.92 -8.46 14.92
C PHE A 257 17.95 -7.46 14.34
N PRO A 258 17.92 -7.21 13.02
CA PRO A 258 18.77 -6.21 12.38
C PRO A 258 18.57 -4.81 12.99
N SER A 259 19.67 -4.10 13.20
CA SER A 259 19.64 -2.65 13.45
C SER A 259 19.55 -1.87 12.13
N PRO A 260 19.27 -0.56 12.14
CA PRO A 260 19.43 0.29 10.96
C PRO A 260 20.81 0.24 10.29
N VAL A 261 21.88 -0.12 11.02
CA VAL A 261 23.23 -0.29 10.44
C VAL A 261 23.32 -1.58 9.63
N ASP A 262 22.66 -2.64 10.11
CA ASP A 262 22.68 -3.98 9.53
C ASP A 262 21.67 -4.11 8.37
N GLY A 263 20.47 -3.54 8.56
CA GLY A 263 19.31 -3.73 7.69
C GLY A 263 19.45 -3.18 6.27
N ASN A 264 18.48 -3.52 5.43
CA ASN A 264 18.47 -3.10 4.03
C ASN A 264 18.34 -1.58 3.89
N ARG A 265 19.35 -0.97 3.26
CA ARG A 265 19.41 0.48 3.06
C ARG A 265 18.34 0.93 2.07
N ALA A 266 17.52 1.90 2.50
CA ALA A 266 16.55 2.55 1.64
C ALA A 266 17.20 3.14 0.38
N THR A 267 16.57 2.88 -0.77
CA THR A 267 17.03 3.36 -2.07
C THR A 267 16.21 4.58 -2.50
N PHE A 268 16.91 5.67 -2.75
CA PHE A 268 16.34 6.92 -3.25
C PHE A 268 16.71 7.08 -4.72
N VAL A 269 15.81 7.67 -5.50
CA VAL A 269 16.05 8.02 -6.89
C VAL A 269 16.16 9.54 -6.98
N ARG A 270 17.26 10.02 -7.54
CA ARG A 270 17.51 11.45 -7.78
C ARG A 270 17.42 11.73 -9.27
N GLY A 271 16.74 12.81 -9.65
CA GLY A 271 16.60 13.21 -11.06
C GLY A 271 15.33 12.71 -11.74
N SER A 272 15.11 13.21 -12.95
CA SER A 272 13.93 12.92 -13.79
C SER A 272 14.35 12.47 -15.19
N GLY A 273 13.57 11.59 -15.82
CA GLY A 273 13.88 11.07 -17.16
C GLY A 273 15.15 10.21 -17.19
N ASP A 274 15.99 10.40 -18.21
CA ASP A 274 17.21 9.61 -18.46
C ASP A 274 18.36 9.88 -17.47
N ALA A 275 18.25 10.92 -16.62
CA ALA A 275 19.28 11.32 -15.65
C ALA A 275 18.98 10.84 -14.22
N ARG A 276 18.36 9.66 -14.07
CA ARG A 276 18.04 9.05 -12.77
C ARG A 276 19.26 8.36 -12.17
N GLU A 277 19.58 8.72 -10.94
CA GLU A 277 20.63 8.10 -10.13
C GLU A 277 20.02 7.43 -8.89
N GLU A 278 20.36 6.17 -8.64
CA GLU A 278 19.98 5.47 -7.42
C GLU A 278 21.01 5.72 -6.31
N ILE A 279 20.53 6.15 -5.14
CA ILE A 279 21.35 6.47 -3.97
C ILE A 279 20.87 5.62 -2.80
N LYS A 280 21.79 4.87 -2.20
CA LYS A 280 21.54 4.16 -0.94
C LYS A 280 21.91 5.07 0.22
N ALA A 281 20.99 5.25 1.16
CA ALA A 281 21.26 6.04 2.36
C ALA A 281 22.41 5.44 3.19
N SER A 282 23.27 6.29 3.75
CA SER A 282 24.49 5.85 4.43
C SER A 282 24.29 5.33 5.85
N GLN A 283 23.17 5.68 6.51
CA GLN A 283 22.91 5.44 7.94
C GLN A 283 23.92 6.12 8.89
N ASN A 284 24.71 7.07 8.38
CA ASN A 284 25.69 7.81 9.16
C ASN A 284 25.11 9.16 9.63
N ALA A 285 25.16 9.40 10.94
CA ALA A 285 24.72 10.65 11.55
C ALA A 285 25.56 11.88 11.15
N GLY A 286 26.79 11.68 10.64
CA GLY A 286 27.67 12.77 10.17
C GLY A 286 27.36 13.29 8.78
N ASP A 287 26.55 12.57 7.99
CA ASP A 287 26.24 12.93 6.62
C ASP A 287 25.09 13.97 6.53
N GLY A 288 24.80 14.45 5.32
CA GLY A 288 23.68 15.34 5.08
C GLY A 288 22.34 14.66 5.41
N LEU A 289 21.40 15.41 5.99
CA LEU A 289 20.07 14.89 6.33
C LEU A 289 19.41 14.26 5.10
N LEU A 290 18.88 13.06 5.30
CA LEU A 290 17.91 12.43 4.41
C LEU A 290 16.89 11.69 5.27
N ALA A 291 15.65 12.15 5.23
CA ALA A 291 14.53 11.57 5.95
C ALA A 291 13.33 11.46 5.02
N HIS A 292 12.45 10.51 5.29
CA HIS A 292 11.18 10.41 4.57
C HIS A 292 10.00 10.38 5.52
N VAL A 293 8.86 10.87 5.06
CA VAL A 293 7.57 10.81 5.75
C VAL A 293 6.88 9.50 5.35
N PHE A 294 6.61 8.63 6.32
CA PHE A 294 5.90 7.36 6.07
C PHE A 294 4.45 7.37 6.56
N LYS A 295 4.08 8.37 7.37
CA LYS A 295 2.70 8.56 7.84
C LYS A 295 2.44 10.04 8.06
N VAL A 296 1.24 10.46 7.70
CA VAL A 296 0.71 11.80 7.98
C VAL A 296 -0.57 11.63 8.78
N ALA A 297 -0.72 12.43 9.83
CA ALA A 297 -1.95 12.51 10.61
C ALA A 297 -2.27 13.98 10.90
N SER A 298 -3.54 14.36 10.84
CA SER A 298 -3.96 15.66 11.38
C SER A 298 -4.38 15.50 12.82
N ASP A 299 -3.90 16.37 13.70
CA ASP A 299 -4.39 16.56 15.07
C ASP A 299 -5.17 17.90 15.17
N PRO A 300 -6.33 17.96 15.84
CA PRO A 300 -7.12 19.21 15.93
C PRO A 300 -6.40 20.37 16.64
N PHE A 301 -5.45 20.07 17.53
CA PHE A 301 -4.77 21.05 18.38
C PHE A 301 -3.35 21.35 17.89
N VAL A 302 -2.61 20.33 17.47
CA VAL A 302 -1.22 20.44 17.03
C VAL A 302 -1.11 20.73 15.52
N GLY A 303 -2.16 20.41 14.76
CA GLY A 303 -2.19 20.53 13.31
C GLY A 303 -1.66 19.29 12.61
N LYS A 304 -1.11 19.46 11.41
CA LYS A 304 -0.56 18.35 10.63
C LYS A 304 0.72 17.81 11.27
N LEU A 305 0.75 16.50 11.49
CA LEU A 305 1.86 15.72 12.02
C LEU A 305 2.44 14.86 10.89
N GLY A 306 3.74 14.96 10.67
CA GLY A 306 4.50 14.10 9.78
C GLY A 306 5.37 13.15 10.58
N TYR A 307 5.11 11.85 10.46
CA TYR A 307 5.93 10.79 11.04
C TYR A 307 7.06 10.46 10.07
N ILE A 308 8.27 10.58 10.56
CA ILE A 308 9.48 10.58 9.75
C ILE A 308 10.47 9.52 10.21
N ARG A 309 11.16 8.91 9.24
CA ARG A 309 12.29 8.02 9.44
C ARG A 309 13.55 8.70 8.90
N VAL A 310 14.56 8.92 9.75
CA VAL A 310 15.82 9.58 9.38
C VAL A 310 16.86 8.53 8.96
N HIS A 311 17.16 8.46 7.66
CA HIS A 311 18.05 7.44 7.10
C HIS A 311 19.52 7.83 7.09
N GLN A 312 19.85 9.11 7.19
CA GLN A 312 21.22 9.60 7.39
C GLN A 312 21.17 11.04 7.89
N GLY A 313 22.28 11.49 8.49
CA GLY A 313 22.37 12.76 9.17
C GLY A 313 21.56 12.79 10.46
N VAL A 314 21.24 14.00 10.91
CA VAL A 314 20.47 14.26 12.12
C VAL A 314 19.47 15.37 11.82
N LEU A 315 18.23 15.22 12.26
CA LEU A 315 17.24 16.29 12.20
C LEU A 315 17.06 16.91 13.58
N LYS A 316 17.20 18.24 13.67
CA LYS A 316 16.98 18.98 14.93
C LYS A 316 15.83 19.97 14.85
N GLY A 317 15.24 20.23 16.01
CA GLY A 317 14.36 21.37 16.18
C GLY A 317 15.10 22.67 15.83
N GLY A 318 14.46 23.51 15.02
CA GLY A 318 15.04 24.75 14.56
C GLY A 318 16.00 24.63 13.38
N GLU A 319 15.95 23.55 12.61
CA GLU A 319 16.61 23.44 11.32
C GLU A 319 15.67 23.80 10.17
N SER A 320 16.20 23.94 8.96
CA SER A 320 15.41 24.29 7.78
C SER A 320 15.86 23.44 6.60
N PRO A 321 15.54 22.13 6.61
CA PRO A 321 15.80 21.25 5.47
C PRO A 321 14.92 21.64 4.29
N ARG A 322 15.27 21.16 3.11
CA ARG A 322 14.39 21.20 1.94
C ARG A 322 13.37 20.07 2.03
N LEU A 323 12.21 20.30 1.44
CA LEU A 323 11.14 19.34 1.27
C LEU A 323 11.04 19.02 -0.21
N ASP A 324 11.19 17.74 -0.58
CA ASP A 324 11.05 17.26 -1.96
C ASP A 324 11.88 18.10 -2.96
N ASP A 325 11.26 18.65 -3.99
CA ASP A 325 11.90 19.53 -4.97
C ASP A 325 11.67 21.04 -4.70
N GLU A 326 11.18 21.37 -3.51
CA GLU A 326 10.87 22.74 -3.15
C GLU A 326 12.12 23.62 -3.13
N ARG A 327 12.00 24.79 -3.76
CA ARG A 327 13.09 25.78 -3.83
C ARG A 327 13.39 26.39 -2.46
N LYS A 328 12.38 26.51 -1.61
CA LYS A 328 12.49 27.15 -0.30
C LYS A 328 12.59 26.07 0.77
N PRO A 329 13.59 26.14 1.66
CA PRO A 329 13.63 25.25 2.79
C PRO A 329 12.44 25.49 3.73
N VAL A 330 12.00 24.41 4.39
CA VAL A 330 10.87 24.39 5.31
C VAL A 330 11.39 24.41 6.75
N ARG A 331 10.78 25.23 7.59
CA ARG A 331 11.21 25.39 8.98
C ARG A 331 10.69 24.25 9.86
N VAL A 332 11.57 23.38 10.35
CA VAL A 332 11.25 22.40 11.40
C VAL A 332 11.35 23.10 12.75
N SER A 333 10.22 23.32 13.43
CA SER A 333 10.21 24.07 14.70
C SER A 333 10.71 23.24 15.87
N SER A 334 10.15 22.04 16.04
CA SER A 334 10.55 21.04 17.03
C SER A 334 10.40 19.66 16.42
N VAL A 335 11.13 18.71 17.02
CA VAL A 335 10.97 17.28 16.76
C VAL A 335 10.47 16.62 18.04
N MET A 336 9.64 15.60 17.91
CA MET A 336 9.00 14.93 19.05
C MET A 336 8.96 13.43 18.83
N LYS A 337 8.84 12.69 19.94
CA LYS A 337 8.52 11.26 19.93
C LYS A 337 7.07 11.03 20.37
N MET A 338 6.48 9.96 19.88
CA MET A 338 5.11 9.56 20.19
C MET A 338 5.08 8.32 21.07
N GLN A 339 4.11 8.30 21.97
CA GLN A 339 3.70 7.14 22.75
C GLN A 339 2.19 6.99 22.58
N GLY A 340 1.76 6.48 21.42
CA GLY A 340 0.36 6.49 21.03
C GLY A 340 -0.13 7.93 20.86
N ARG A 341 -1.09 8.35 21.70
CA ARG A 341 -1.62 9.73 21.72
C ARG A 341 -0.65 10.74 22.37
N GLU A 342 0.14 10.29 23.34
CA GLU A 342 1.01 11.19 24.09
C GLU A 342 2.26 11.53 23.28
N SER A 343 2.79 12.73 23.49
CA SER A 343 4.01 13.19 22.83
C SER A 343 4.98 13.83 23.83
N SER A 344 6.26 13.74 23.50
CA SER A 344 7.32 14.44 24.23
C SER A 344 8.37 14.98 23.27
N ASP A 345 8.89 16.17 23.59
CA ASP A 345 9.90 16.83 22.77
C ASP A 345 11.21 16.04 22.75
N LEU A 346 11.87 16.06 21.61
CA LEU A 346 13.22 15.54 21.40
C LEU A 346 14.19 16.69 21.05
N ASP A 347 15.44 16.54 21.45
CA ASP A 347 16.52 17.42 20.99
C ASP A 347 16.77 17.25 19.48
N SER A 348 16.75 15.99 19.03
CA SER A 348 17.14 15.57 17.69
C SER A 348 16.68 14.15 17.39
N ILE A 349 16.44 13.85 16.11
CA ILE A 349 16.23 12.49 15.59
C ILE A 349 17.48 12.10 14.80
N ILE A 350 18.15 11.01 15.18
CA ILE A 350 19.41 10.56 14.55
C ILE A 350 19.16 9.62 13.37
N ALA A 351 20.19 9.41 12.55
CA ALA A 351 20.23 8.32 11.59
C ALA A 351 19.87 7.00 12.25
N GLY A 352 18.91 6.28 11.67
CA GLY A 352 18.36 5.05 12.24
C GLY A 352 17.04 5.22 12.99
N ASP A 353 16.68 6.43 13.41
CA ASP A 353 15.56 6.64 14.32
C ASP A 353 14.28 7.10 13.61
N ILE A 354 13.16 7.01 14.35
CA ILE A 354 11.82 7.46 13.96
C ILE A 354 11.40 8.60 14.90
N GLY A 355 10.78 9.64 14.34
CA GLY A 355 10.17 10.68 15.14
C GLY A 355 9.08 11.41 14.38
N VAL A 356 8.62 12.53 14.95
CA VAL A 356 7.51 13.30 14.39
C VAL A 356 7.89 14.78 14.31
N VAL A 357 7.46 15.41 13.23
CA VAL A 357 7.47 16.86 13.03
C VAL A 357 6.03 17.37 12.92
N SER A 358 5.81 18.63 13.29
CA SER A 358 4.50 19.26 13.25
C SER A 358 4.52 20.58 12.50
N LYS A 359 3.34 21.05 12.08
CA LYS A 359 3.10 22.38 11.51
C LYS A 359 3.84 22.64 10.20
N ILE A 360 3.92 21.61 9.36
CA ILE A 360 4.36 21.72 7.97
C ILE A 360 3.22 21.21 7.10
N ASP A 361 2.51 22.14 6.47
CA ASP A 361 1.28 21.83 5.73
C ASP A 361 1.58 21.11 4.42
N GLU A 362 2.76 21.34 3.86
CA GLU A 362 3.24 20.79 2.59
C GLU A 362 3.59 19.29 2.68
N LEU A 363 3.81 18.73 3.89
CA LEU A 363 4.17 17.32 4.04
C LEU A 363 3.09 16.40 3.49
N HIS A 364 3.45 15.40 2.71
CA HIS A 364 2.56 14.30 2.38
C HIS A 364 3.28 12.96 2.60
N TYR A 365 2.54 11.87 2.51
CA TYR A 365 3.17 10.55 2.48
C TYR A 365 4.23 10.49 1.37
N GLY A 366 5.41 9.97 1.69
CA GLY A 366 6.52 9.85 0.77
C GLY A 366 7.35 11.12 0.58
N SER A 367 6.97 12.24 1.22
CA SER A 367 7.78 13.46 1.22
C SER A 367 9.18 13.21 1.78
N ILE A 368 10.19 13.81 1.17
CA ILE A 368 11.60 13.69 1.54
C ILE A 368 12.10 14.99 2.15
N LEU A 369 12.65 14.92 3.37
CA LEU A 369 13.38 16.04 3.96
C LEU A 369 14.89 15.84 3.77
N HIS A 370 15.57 16.80 3.15
CA HIS A 370 17.02 16.69 2.90
C HIS A 370 17.76 18.04 2.88
N ASN A 371 19.09 17.97 3.03
CA ASN A 371 19.96 19.16 2.99
C ASN A 371 20.56 19.45 1.61
N GLU A 372 20.45 18.51 0.68
CA GLU A 372 21.06 18.65 -0.64
C GLU A 372 20.35 19.68 -1.53
N SER A 373 21.13 20.34 -2.40
CA SER A 373 20.61 21.22 -3.44
C SER A 373 20.68 20.55 -4.80
N GLY A 374 19.57 20.50 -5.54
CA GLY A 374 19.60 20.00 -6.91
C GLY A 374 18.28 19.37 -7.33
N ASN A 375 18.40 18.23 -8.00
CA ASN A 375 17.31 17.48 -8.60
C ASN A 375 16.33 16.90 -7.56
N PRO A 376 15.06 16.67 -7.92
CA PRO A 376 14.08 16.00 -7.07
C PRO A 376 14.63 14.65 -6.57
N MET A 377 14.35 14.34 -5.32
CA MET A 377 14.63 13.04 -4.71
C MET A 377 13.31 12.38 -4.32
N VAL A 378 13.17 11.09 -4.65
CA VAL A 378 12.02 10.28 -4.27
C VAL A 378 12.49 8.97 -3.66
N LEU A 379 11.75 8.45 -2.68
CA LEU A 379 11.99 7.10 -2.16
C LEU A 379 11.45 6.08 -3.17
N LYS A 380 12.22 5.03 -3.45
CA LYS A 380 11.74 3.88 -4.23
C LYS A 380 10.82 3.05 -3.33
N THR A 381 9.51 3.25 -3.46
CA THR A 381 8.48 2.54 -2.70
C THR A 381 7.73 1.55 -3.58
N ILE A 382 6.98 0.64 -2.96
CA ILE A 382 6.03 -0.22 -3.66
C ILE A 382 4.68 0.46 -3.82
N PRO A 383 3.96 0.20 -4.92
CA PRO A 383 2.64 0.76 -5.14
C PRO A 383 1.65 0.37 -4.04
N GLN A 384 0.86 1.35 -3.60
CA GLN A 384 -0.27 1.11 -2.73
C GLN A 384 -1.37 0.31 -3.46
N PRO A 385 -2.24 -0.43 -2.74
CA PRO A 385 -3.38 -1.10 -3.34
C PRO A 385 -4.34 -0.07 -3.93
N LYS A 386 -4.84 -0.34 -5.14
CA LYS A 386 -5.80 0.55 -5.81
C LYS A 386 -7.19 0.45 -5.15
N PRO A 387 -7.83 1.57 -4.78
CA PRO A 387 -9.16 1.54 -4.19
C PRO A 387 -10.25 1.22 -5.22
N MET A 388 -10.92 0.08 -5.03
CA MET A 388 -11.93 -0.40 -5.99
C MET A 388 -13.37 -0.15 -5.53
N PHE A 389 -13.62 -0.08 -4.21
CA PHE A 389 -14.95 0.16 -3.68
C PHE A 389 -15.28 1.64 -3.78
N GLY A 390 -16.38 2.01 -4.45
CA GLY A 390 -16.74 3.39 -4.72
C GLY A 390 -18.16 3.74 -4.27
N LEU A 391 -18.35 4.99 -3.85
CA LEU A 391 -19.65 5.60 -3.59
C LEU A 391 -19.75 6.91 -4.38
N ALA A 392 -20.84 7.10 -5.12
CA ALA A 392 -21.18 8.42 -5.63
C ALA A 392 -21.64 9.29 -4.46
N ILE A 393 -21.04 10.47 -4.32
CA ILE A 393 -21.25 11.38 -3.19
C ILE A 393 -21.86 12.70 -3.65
N GLU A 394 -22.79 13.24 -2.86
CA GLU A 394 -23.38 14.55 -3.05
C GLU A 394 -23.47 15.27 -1.70
N VAL A 395 -23.10 16.56 -1.66
CA VAL A 395 -23.19 17.34 -0.42
C VAL A 395 -24.65 17.62 -0.08
N THR A 396 -25.04 17.40 1.19
CA THR A 396 -26.43 17.62 1.63
C THR A 396 -26.83 19.10 1.62
N SER A 397 -25.84 20.00 1.77
CA SER A 397 -26.05 21.44 1.82
C SER A 397 -25.47 22.16 0.60
N LYS A 398 -26.28 23.04 0.00
CA LYS A 398 -25.85 23.87 -1.13
C LYS A 398 -24.70 24.80 -0.72
N GLY A 399 -23.59 24.74 -1.45
CA GLY A 399 -22.41 25.56 -1.21
C GLY A 399 -21.34 24.94 -0.29
N ALA A 400 -21.55 23.72 0.22
CA ALA A 400 -20.54 23.00 1.00
C ALA A 400 -19.45 22.31 0.15
N GLU A 401 -19.53 22.40 -1.19
CA GLU A 401 -18.58 21.77 -2.13
C GLU A 401 -17.12 22.20 -1.86
N GLY A 402 -16.88 23.47 -1.54
CA GLY A 402 -15.53 23.95 -1.20
C GLY A 402 -14.98 23.32 0.07
N LYS A 403 -15.81 23.15 1.11
CA LYS A 403 -15.42 22.48 2.36
C LYS A 403 -15.16 21.00 2.14
N LEU A 404 -16.00 20.33 1.34
CA LEU A 404 -15.78 18.94 0.94
C LEU A 404 -14.43 18.78 0.25
N SER A 405 -14.15 19.62 -0.75
CA SER A 405 -12.89 19.55 -1.50
C SER A 405 -11.67 19.76 -0.59
N GLU A 406 -11.74 20.68 0.38
CA GLU A 406 -10.66 20.91 1.34
C GLU A 406 -10.48 19.71 2.29
N ALA A 407 -11.58 19.19 2.85
CA ALA A 407 -11.54 18.07 3.78
C ALA A 407 -11.02 16.78 3.12
N ILE A 408 -11.51 16.46 1.92
CA ILE A 408 -11.04 15.31 1.14
C ILE A 408 -9.56 15.46 0.80
N SER A 409 -9.09 16.65 0.41
CA SER A 409 -7.67 16.86 0.10
C SER A 409 -6.78 16.57 1.32
N LYS A 410 -7.22 16.93 2.54
CA LYS A 410 -6.51 16.59 3.78
C LYS A 410 -6.52 15.09 4.05
N MET A 411 -7.66 14.42 3.84
CA MET A 411 -7.80 12.99 4.07
C MET A 411 -7.01 12.15 3.05
N ILE A 412 -6.92 12.58 1.79
CA ILE A 412 -6.07 11.94 0.77
C ILE A 412 -4.59 12.08 1.14
N ALA A 413 -4.17 13.22 1.69
CA ALA A 413 -2.80 13.39 2.16
C ALA A 413 -2.43 12.46 3.34
N GLU A 414 -3.41 12.05 4.15
CA GLU A 414 -3.25 11.08 5.24
C GLU A 414 -3.37 9.63 4.75
N ASP A 415 -4.08 9.38 3.65
CA ASP A 415 -4.43 8.05 3.17
C ASP A 415 -4.38 7.97 1.64
N GLN A 416 -3.30 7.39 1.13
CA GLN A 416 -3.08 7.22 -0.31
C GLN A 416 -4.04 6.23 -0.97
N THR A 417 -4.82 5.49 -0.17
CA THR A 417 -5.82 4.54 -0.68
C THR A 417 -7.23 5.12 -0.70
N LEU A 418 -7.35 6.44 -0.53
CA LEU A 418 -8.57 7.21 -0.75
C LEU A 418 -8.42 8.03 -2.03
N GLU A 419 -9.38 7.89 -2.95
CA GLU A 419 -9.37 8.63 -4.21
C GLU A 419 -10.72 9.30 -4.44
N MET A 420 -10.72 10.53 -4.93
CA MET A 420 -11.93 11.22 -5.36
C MET A 420 -11.78 11.61 -6.82
N GLU A 421 -12.73 11.16 -7.64
CA GLU A 421 -12.76 11.44 -9.06
C GLU A 421 -14.11 12.00 -9.49
N ARG A 422 -14.11 12.84 -10.53
CA ARG A 422 -15.34 13.27 -11.21
C ARG A 422 -15.41 12.58 -12.56
N ILE A 423 -16.35 11.66 -12.70
CA ILE A 423 -16.50 10.86 -13.92
C ILE A 423 -17.24 11.69 -14.98
N ALA A 424 -16.59 11.93 -16.12
CA ALA A 424 -17.14 12.74 -17.20
C ALA A 424 -18.44 12.14 -17.81
N ALA A 425 -18.46 10.83 -18.07
CA ALA A 425 -19.61 10.13 -18.66
C ALA A 425 -20.88 10.20 -17.81
N THR A 426 -20.72 10.14 -16.48
CA THR A 426 -21.84 9.99 -15.55
C THR A 426 -22.18 11.30 -14.84
N HIS A 427 -21.26 12.27 -14.90
CA HIS A 427 -21.25 13.51 -14.14
C HIS A 427 -21.30 13.30 -12.62
N GLU A 428 -20.91 12.12 -12.13
CA GLU A 428 -20.87 11.80 -10.71
C GLU A 428 -19.50 12.09 -10.12
N THR A 429 -19.49 12.62 -8.90
CA THR A 429 -18.30 12.64 -8.05
C THR A 429 -18.28 11.34 -7.26
N VAL A 430 -17.24 10.53 -7.45
CA VAL A 430 -17.10 9.21 -6.84
C VAL A 430 -15.94 9.24 -5.87
N LEU A 431 -16.20 8.86 -4.62
CA LEU A 431 -15.19 8.61 -3.61
C LEU A 431 -14.91 7.11 -3.56
N ARG A 432 -13.63 6.73 -3.67
CA ARG A 432 -13.17 5.34 -3.69
C ARG A 432 -12.27 5.04 -2.50
N GLY A 433 -12.44 3.85 -1.93
CA GLY A 433 -11.60 3.29 -0.87
C GLY A 433 -11.35 1.80 -1.10
N LEU A 434 -10.57 1.19 -0.22
CA LEU A 434 -10.24 -0.24 -0.28
C LEU A 434 -11.46 -1.15 -0.03
N GLY A 435 -12.46 -0.66 0.70
CA GLY A 435 -13.66 -1.42 1.04
C GLY A 435 -14.76 -0.57 1.65
N GLU A 436 -15.88 -1.22 1.96
CA GLU A 436 -17.07 -0.57 2.53
C GLU A 436 -16.78 0.04 3.90
N LEU A 437 -16.08 -0.69 4.76
CA LEU A 437 -15.76 -0.21 6.10
C LEU A 437 -14.80 0.97 6.04
N HIS A 438 -13.84 0.92 5.10
CA HIS A 438 -12.94 2.03 4.85
C HIS A 438 -13.74 3.31 4.50
N LEU A 439 -14.59 3.26 3.48
CA LEU A 439 -15.37 4.45 3.10
C LEU A 439 -16.33 4.90 4.20
N ARG A 440 -16.99 3.98 4.90
CA ARG A 440 -17.88 4.31 6.02
C ARG A 440 -17.15 5.10 7.12
N THR A 441 -15.92 4.69 7.44
CA THR A 441 -15.03 5.36 8.40
C THR A 441 -14.68 6.76 7.92
N LYS A 442 -14.32 6.93 6.64
CA LYS A 442 -13.99 8.24 6.06
C LYS A 442 -15.22 9.17 6.00
N LEU A 443 -16.40 8.65 5.65
CA LEU A 443 -17.64 9.44 5.63
C LEU A 443 -18.02 9.92 7.04
N LYS A 444 -17.91 9.06 8.05
CA LYS A 444 -18.12 9.46 9.45
C LYS A 444 -17.13 10.54 9.88
N MET A 445 -15.85 10.41 9.51
CA MET A 445 -14.84 11.44 9.76
C MET A 445 -15.17 12.78 9.08
N LEU A 446 -15.74 12.78 7.86
CA LEU A 446 -16.19 14.00 7.17
C LEU A 446 -17.32 14.71 7.94
N GLU A 447 -18.25 13.95 8.48
CA GLU A 447 -19.34 14.48 9.31
C GLU A 447 -18.82 14.99 10.66
N ASP A 448 -18.15 14.13 11.43
CA ASP A 448 -17.76 14.41 12.82
C ASP A 448 -16.66 15.49 12.92
N ARG A 449 -15.66 15.44 12.02
CA ARG A 449 -14.48 16.31 12.09
C ARG A 449 -14.61 17.59 11.28
N TYR A 450 -15.25 17.50 10.12
CA TYR A 450 -15.34 18.61 9.17
C TYR A 450 -16.74 19.22 9.06
N GLY A 451 -17.76 18.59 9.66
CA GLY A 451 -19.15 19.05 9.60
C GLY A 451 -19.74 18.98 8.19
N VAL A 452 -19.25 18.05 7.35
CA VAL A 452 -19.69 17.89 5.96
C VAL A 452 -20.60 16.67 5.86
N GLY A 453 -21.91 16.90 5.84
CA GLY A 453 -22.90 15.86 5.58
C GLY A 453 -22.93 15.48 4.09
N ILE A 454 -22.97 14.18 3.81
CA ILE A 454 -22.89 13.62 2.44
C ILE A 454 -23.99 12.58 2.25
N ASP A 455 -24.74 12.71 1.17
CA ASP A 455 -25.61 11.66 0.66
C ASP A 455 -24.81 10.73 -0.26
N THR A 456 -25.04 9.43 -0.14
CA THR A 456 -24.31 8.41 -0.91
C THR A 456 -25.23 7.50 -1.70
N ARG A 457 -24.77 7.05 -2.88
CA ARG A 457 -25.43 6.01 -3.67
C ARG A 457 -24.40 5.14 -4.41
N PRO A 458 -24.75 3.92 -4.82
CA PRO A 458 -23.89 3.12 -5.69
C PRO A 458 -23.53 3.92 -6.96
N PRO A 459 -22.24 4.07 -7.30
CA PRO A 459 -21.84 4.80 -8.49
C PRO A 459 -22.14 3.98 -9.74
N LYS A 460 -22.27 4.67 -10.88
CA LYS A 460 -22.26 3.99 -12.17
C LYS A 460 -20.88 3.40 -12.45
N VAL A 461 -20.84 2.30 -13.20
CA VAL A 461 -19.60 1.59 -13.53
C VAL A 461 -18.71 2.49 -14.40
N ALA A 462 -17.44 2.60 -13.99
CA ALA A 462 -16.40 3.27 -14.74
C ALA A 462 -15.82 2.30 -15.78
N TYR A 463 -16.49 2.16 -16.92
CA TYR A 463 -15.94 1.45 -18.07
C TYR A 463 -14.73 2.23 -18.62
N LYS A 464 -13.99 1.58 -19.51
CA LYS A 464 -12.97 2.22 -20.35
C LYS A 464 -13.22 1.91 -21.81
N GLU A 465 -12.66 2.70 -22.70
CA GLU A 465 -12.74 2.50 -24.14
C GLU A 465 -11.39 2.01 -24.68
N THR A 466 -11.42 1.14 -25.69
CA THR A 466 -10.23 0.85 -26.50
C THR A 466 -10.67 0.46 -27.92
N ILE A 467 -9.71 0.16 -28.79
CA ILE A 467 -9.94 -0.31 -30.16
C ILE A 467 -9.40 -1.72 -30.32
N SER A 468 -10.05 -2.51 -31.19
CA SER A 468 -9.63 -3.88 -31.49
C SER A 468 -9.06 -4.05 -32.90
N GLY A 469 -9.30 -3.07 -33.79
CA GLY A 469 -8.82 -3.07 -35.17
C GLY A 469 -7.93 -1.87 -35.48
N LYS A 470 -7.29 -1.91 -36.66
CA LYS A 470 -6.55 -0.77 -37.21
C LYS A 470 -7.48 0.07 -38.08
N ALA A 471 -7.35 1.39 -38.02
CA ALA A 471 -8.08 2.29 -38.91
C ALA A 471 -7.33 3.59 -39.18
N GLU A 472 -7.78 4.32 -40.19
CA GLU A 472 -7.28 5.65 -40.51
C GLU A 472 -8.40 6.67 -40.34
N GLY A 473 -8.04 7.83 -39.81
CA GLY A 473 -8.93 8.97 -39.64
C GLY A 473 -8.33 10.23 -40.20
N HIS A 474 -9.22 11.13 -40.60
CA HIS A 474 -8.80 12.41 -41.13
C HIS A 474 -9.77 13.51 -40.72
N HIS A 475 -9.24 14.71 -40.53
CA HIS A 475 -10.09 15.89 -40.39
C HIS A 475 -9.40 17.15 -40.89
N ARG A 476 -10.19 17.97 -41.59
CA ARG A 476 -9.79 19.29 -42.07
C ARG A 476 -10.56 20.37 -41.33
N HIS A 477 -9.88 21.03 -40.39
CA HIS A 477 -10.41 22.20 -39.69
C HIS A 477 -10.13 23.48 -40.48
N LYS A 478 -11.19 24.20 -40.86
CA LYS A 478 -11.11 25.51 -41.51
C LYS A 478 -12.18 26.43 -40.94
N LYS A 479 -11.79 27.43 -40.14
CA LYS A 479 -12.69 28.46 -39.60
C LYS A 479 -12.19 29.84 -40.03
N GLN A 480 -13.04 30.58 -40.74
CA GLN A 480 -12.81 31.99 -41.07
C GLN A 480 -13.77 32.82 -40.23
N THR A 481 -13.33 33.27 -39.05
CA THR A 481 -14.01 34.34 -38.31
C THR A 481 -13.45 35.69 -38.77
N GLY A 482 -14.14 36.81 -38.49
CA GLY A 482 -13.73 38.16 -38.91
C GLY A 482 -12.37 38.66 -38.36
N GLY A 483 -11.60 37.80 -37.69
CA GLY A 483 -10.21 38.02 -37.26
C GLY A 483 -9.23 37.06 -37.97
N SER A 484 -8.20 36.58 -37.26
CA SER A 484 -7.24 35.62 -37.83
C SER A 484 -7.91 34.28 -38.18
N GLY A 485 -7.62 33.73 -39.36
CA GLY A 485 -8.12 32.42 -39.76
C GLY A 485 -7.55 31.28 -38.91
N GLN A 486 -8.24 30.14 -38.95
CA GLN A 486 -7.77 28.86 -38.41
C GLN A 486 -7.77 27.82 -39.52
N PHE A 487 -6.63 27.16 -39.72
CA PHE A 487 -6.46 26.08 -40.69
C PHE A 487 -5.57 24.96 -40.16
N GLY A 488 -6.05 23.73 -40.20
CA GLY A 488 -5.24 22.53 -39.93
C GLY A 488 -5.91 21.31 -40.54
N GLU A 489 -5.13 20.46 -41.20
CA GLU A 489 -5.59 19.17 -41.71
C GLU A 489 -4.65 18.08 -41.19
N VAL A 490 -5.23 17.03 -40.61
CA VAL A 490 -4.49 15.94 -39.95
C VAL A 490 -5.00 14.62 -40.49
N TYR A 491 -4.07 13.76 -40.88
CA TYR A 491 -4.30 12.35 -41.19
C TYR A 491 -3.53 11.50 -40.18
N LEU A 492 -4.23 10.56 -39.55
CA LEU A 492 -3.65 9.67 -38.56
C LEU A 492 -4.11 8.24 -38.77
N ARG A 493 -3.29 7.30 -38.30
CA ARG A 493 -3.62 5.88 -38.18
C ARG A 493 -3.69 5.52 -36.70
N VAL A 494 -4.67 4.69 -36.35
CA VAL A 494 -4.82 4.14 -35.02
C VAL A 494 -4.73 2.62 -35.07
N GLU A 495 -4.11 2.04 -34.04
CA GLU A 495 -4.08 0.60 -33.82
C GLU A 495 -4.04 0.28 -32.33
N PRO A 496 -4.47 -0.93 -31.90
CA PRO A 496 -4.33 -1.35 -30.52
C PRO A 496 -2.85 -1.36 -30.12
N ALA A 497 -2.54 -0.92 -28.91
CA ALA A 497 -1.19 -0.94 -28.36
C ALA A 497 -1.09 -1.92 -27.19
N ASP A 498 0.05 -2.59 -27.07
CA ASP A 498 0.34 -3.47 -25.94
C ASP A 498 0.64 -2.63 -24.68
N LEU A 499 0.21 -3.13 -23.52
CA LEU A 499 0.41 -2.46 -22.23
C LEU A 499 1.90 -2.32 -21.86
N GLU A 500 2.74 -3.23 -22.35
CA GLU A 500 4.19 -3.29 -22.08
C GLU A 500 5.03 -2.49 -23.08
N ASP A 501 4.40 -1.71 -23.96
CA ASP A 501 5.10 -0.90 -24.95
C ASP A 501 5.96 0.17 -24.25
N ALA A 502 7.26 0.21 -24.58
CA ALA A 502 8.22 1.10 -23.94
C ALA A 502 7.89 2.59 -24.14
N ASP A 503 7.17 2.92 -25.23
CA ASP A 503 6.77 4.29 -25.56
C ASP A 503 5.36 4.63 -25.02
N MET A 504 4.75 3.74 -24.22
CA MET A 504 3.42 3.94 -23.64
C MET A 504 3.45 5.03 -22.57
N VAL A 505 2.69 6.10 -22.80
CA VAL A 505 2.53 7.18 -21.81
C VAL A 505 1.05 7.48 -21.61
N ASN A 506 0.54 7.16 -20.41
CA ASN A 506 -0.87 7.34 -20.03
C ASN A 506 -1.84 6.68 -21.02
N GLY A 507 -1.55 5.45 -21.45
CA GLY A 507 -2.41 4.68 -22.36
C GLY A 507 -2.28 5.05 -23.84
N LEU A 508 -1.38 5.98 -24.21
CA LEU A 508 -1.13 6.41 -25.58
C LEU A 508 0.32 6.15 -25.99
N VAL A 509 0.51 5.50 -27.14
CA VAL A 509 1.78 5.53 -27.89
C VAL A 509 1.60 6.51 -29.05
N PHE A 510 2.31 7.64 -29.05
CA PHE A 510 2.17 8.66 -30.09
C PHE A 510 3.42 8.70 -30.98
N ALA A 511 3.23 8.54 -32.30
CA ALA A 511 4.31 8.48 -33.28
C ALA A 511 4.16 9.54 -34.38
N ASP A 512 5.30 10.09 -34.81
CA ASP A 512 5.43 10.96 -35.98
C ASP A 512 5.97 10.15 -37.16
N GLU A 513 5.12 9.88 -38.14
CA GLU A 513 5.46 9.24 -39.42
C GLU A 513 5.32 10.22 -40.60
N THR A 514 5.34 11.53 -40.34
CA THR A 514 5.14 12.54 -41.38
C THR A 514 6.34 12.62 -42.33
N PHE A 515 6.07 12.66 -43.64
CA PHE A 515 7.10 12.82 -44.69
C PHE A 515 7.04 14.21 -45.33
N GLY A 516 8.21 14.80 -45.61
CA GLY A 516 8.31 16.02 -46.42
C GLY A 516 7.79 17.31 -45.79
N GLY A 517 7.54 17.34 -44.47
CA GLY A 517 7.12 18.54 -43.75
C GLY A 517 5.66 18.94 -44.00
N SER A 518 4.79 17.98 -44.34
CA SER A 518 3.35 18.19 -44.54
C SER A 518 2.67 18.82 -43.32
N VAL A 519 3.12 18.42 -42.11
CA VAL A 519 2.84 19.08 -40.84
C VAL A 519 4.15 19.57 -40.20
N PRO A 520 4.28 20.87 -39.87
CA PRO A 520 5.43 21.38 -39.12
C PRO A 520 5.53 20.71 -37.73
N LYS A 521 6.73 20.24 -37.35
CA LYS A 521 6.97 19.53 -36.07
C LYS A 521 6.47 20.27 -34.82
N GLN A 522 6.47 21.60 -34.85
CA GLN A 522 5.95 22.44 -33.77
C GLN A 522 4.46 22.23 -33.47
N PHE A 523 3.68 21.68 -34.41
CA PHE A 523 2.26 21.41 -34.24
C PHE A 523 1.94 19.97 -33.82
N LEU A 524 2.91 19.05 -33.82
CA LEU A 524 2.70 17.68 -33.35
C LEU A 524 2.23 17.62 -31.88
N PRO A 525 2.81 18.39 -30.93
CA PRO A 525 2.29 18.42 -29.55
C PRO A 525 0.84 18.92 -29.46
N ALA A 526 0.41 19.77 -30.41
CA ALA A 526 -0.96 20.26 -30.49
C ALA A 526 -1.93 19.15 -30.94
N ILE A 527 -1.51 18.35 -31.94
CA ILE A 527 -2.28 17.19 -32.40
C ILE A 527 -2.38 16.16 -31.28
N GLU A 528 -1.25 15.83 -30.63
CA GLU A 528 -1.20 14.91 -29.50
C GLU A 528 -2.11 15.38 -28.35
N LYS A 529 -2.07 16.67 -28.00
CA LYS A 529 -2.99 17.26 -27.02
C LYS A 529 -4.46 17.08 -27.41
N GLY A 530 -4.80 17.24 -28.69
CA GLY A 530 -6.14 16.97 -29.20
C GLY A 530 -6.56 15.49 -29.08
N VAL A 531 -5.63 14.56 -29.37
CA VAL A 531 -5.82 13.12 -29.16
C VAL A 531 -6.06 12.81 -27.68
N ARG A 532 -5.19 13.30 -26.79
CA ARG A 532 -5.29 13.09 -25.33
C ARG A 532 -6.60 13.62 -24.75
N GLN A 533 -7.09 14.76 -25.24
CA GLN A 533 -8.40 15.28 -24.83
C GLN A 533 -9.56 14.31 -25.16
N VAL A 534 -9.54 13.67 -26.33
CA VAL A 534 -10.53 12.63 -26.67
C VAL A 534 -10.32 11.39 -25.81
N MET A 535 -9.08 11.01 -25.56
CA MET A 535 -8.79 9.87 -24.69
C MET A 535 -9.28 10.09 -23.27
N GLU A 536 -9.28 11.31 -22.76
CA GLU A 536 -9.87 11.64 -21.46
C GLU A 536 -11.40 11.67 -21.51
N SER A 537 -11.99 12.26 -22.56
CA SER A 537 -13.44 12.45 -22.66
C SER A 537 -14.21 11.25 -23.19
N GLY A 538 -13.54 10.25 -23.75
CA GLY A 538 -14.14 9.18 -24.53
C GLY A 538 -14.53 9.59 -25.95
N ALA A 539 -14.65 8.60 -26.83
CA ALA A 539 -15.06 8.77 -28.22
C ALA A 539 -16.42 8.12 -28.51
N VAL A 540 -16.79 7.08 -27.77
CA VAL A 540 -17.95 6.21 -28.06
C VAL A 540 -19.02 6.29 -26.98
N ALA A 541 -18.64 6.07 -25.72
CA ALA A 541 -19.55 6.04 -24.56
C ALA A 541 -19.17 7.07 -23.48
N GLY A 542 -18.20 7.94 -23.76
CA GLY A 542 -17.77 9.01 -22.86
C GLY A 542 -16.78 8.58 -21.79
N TYR A 543 -16.21 7.38 -21.91
CA TYR A 543 -15.26 6.81 -20.96
C TYR A 543 -13.82 6.93 -21.45
N PRO A 544 -12.82 7.00 -20.54
CA PRO A 544 -11.44 7.18 -20.95
C PRO A 544 -10.94 6.08 -21.90
N LEU A 545 -10.29 6.45 -23.00
CA LEU A 545 -9.61 5.51 -23.90
C LEU A 545 -8.24 5.14 -23.36
N GLN A 546 -7.87 3.87 -23.50
CA GLN A 546 -6.54 3.37 -23.19
C GLN A 546 -6.03 2.38 -24.26
N ASN A 547 -4.74 2.11 -24.22
CA ASN A 547 -4.04 1.10 -25.03
C ASN A 547 -4.19 1.35 -26.54
N VAL A 548 -3.93 2.60 -26.96
CA VAL A 548 -4.03 3.00 -28.37
C VAL A 548 -2.70 3.55 -28.85
N ARG A 549 -2.23 3.09 -30.01
CA ARG A 549 -1.14 3.72 -30.75
C ARG A 549 -1.73 4.64 -31.81
N VAL A 550 -1.21 5.86 -31.90
CA VAL A 550 -1.60 6.87 -32.87
C VAL A 550 -0.37 7.35 -33.63
N ALA A 551 -0.37 7.14 -34.95
CA ALA A 551 0.68 7.60 -35.84
C ALA A 551 0.15 8.70 -36.77
N VAL A 552 0.75 9.89 -36.74
CA VAL A 552 0.45 10.97 -37.69
C VAL A 552 1.30 10.75 -38.93
N TYR A 553 0.67 10.47 -40.07
CA TYR A 553 1.40 10.13 -41.30
C TYR A 553 1.32 11.23 -42.38
N ASP A 554 0.30 12.09 -42.34
CA ASP A 554 0.16 13.21 -43.30
C ASP A 554 -0.68 14.37 -42.73
N GLY A 555 -0.68 15.51 -43.42
CA GLY A 555 -1.49 16.67 -43.06
C GLY A 555 -1.28 17.85 -43.99
N LYS A 556 -2.00 18.94 -43.74
CA LYS A 556 -1.77 20.22 -44.43
C LYS A 556 -1.79 21.37 -43.46
N HIS A 557 -0.94 22.35 -43.71
CA HIS A 557 -0.88 23.61 -42.99
C HIS A 557 -0.98 24.79 -43.96
N HIS A 558 -1.34 25.96 -43.42
CA HIS A 558 -1.34 27.23 -44.11
C HIS A 558 -0.39 28.19 -43.39
N PRO A 559 0.53 28.88 -44.08
CA PRO A 559 1.58 29.68 -43.43
C PRO A 559 1.06 30.75 -42.46
N VAL A 560 -0.15 31.26 -42.67
CA VAL A 560 -0.72 32.38 -41.88
C VAL A 560 -1.85 31.93 -40.96
N ASP A 561 -2.66 30.96 -41.39
CA ASP A 561 -3.88 30.56 -40.68
C ASP A 561 -3.68 29.32 -39.80
N SER A 562 -2.53 28.64 -39.90
CA SER A 562 -2.23 27.51 -39.04
C SER A 562 -1.77 27.94 -37.66
N LYS A 563 -2.60 27.61 -36.67
CA LYS A 563 -2.40 27.89 -35.26
C LYS A 563 -2.50 26.59 -34.47
N GLU A 564 -1.90 26.56 -33.29
CA GLU A 564 -1.95 25.42 -32.37
C GLU A 564 -3.39 24.91 -32.16
N ILE A 565 -4.33 25.82 -31.86
CA ILE A 565 -5.75 25.48 -31.65
C ILE A 565 -6.38 24.76 -32.84
N ALA A 566 -5.98 25.10 -34.08
CA ALA A 566 -6.52 24.47 -35.28
C ALA A 566 -6.07 23.01 -35.38
N PHE A 567 -4.83 22.71 -34.98
CA PHE A 567 -4.29 21.36 -34.95
C PHE A 567 -4.78 20.53 -33.76
N VAL A 568 -5.07 21.16 -32.61
CA VAL A 568 -5.80 20.51 -31.50
C VAL A 568 -7.18 20.04 -31.99
N THR A 569 -7.96 20.92 -32.61
CA THR A 569 -9.30 20.56 -33.11
C THR A 569 -9.24 19.53 -34.25
N ALA A 570 -8.29 19.68 -35.18
CA ALA A 570 -8.11 18.72 -36.26
C ALA A 570 -7.68 17.34 -35.73
N GLY A 571 -6.75 17.28 -34.78
CA GLY A 571 -6.34 16.05 -34.10
C GLY A 571 -7.50 15.38 -33.38
N LYS A 572 -8.27 16.12 -32.57
CA LYS A 572 -9.48 15.64 -31.87
C LYS A 572 -10.44 14.92 -32.84
N LYS A 573 -10.82 15.61 -33.92
CA LYS A 573 -11.82 15.08 -34.87
C LYS A 573 -11.27 13.97 -35.77
N ALA A 574 -10.00 14.04 -36.18
CA ALA A 574 -9.36 12.97 -36.95
C ALA A 574 -9.26 11.68 -36.12
N PHE A 575 -8.96 11.80 -34.82
CA PHE A 575 -8.87 10.67 -33.92
C PHE A 575 -10.23 10.02 -33.67
N VAL A 576 -11.29 10.80 -33.42
CA VAL A 576 -12.66 10.28 -33.31
C VAL A 576 -13.09 9.57 -34.60
N ASP A 577 -12.77 10.12 -35.78
CA ASP A 577 -13.04 9.48 -37.08
C ASP A 577 -12.32 8.13 -37.23
N ALA A 578 -11.07 8.04 -36.75
CA ALA A 578 -10.31 6.79 -36.77
C ALA A 578 -10.86 5.75 -35.79
N VAL A 579 -11.11 6.13 -34.53
CA VAL A 579 -11.62 5.23 -33.48
C VAL A 579 -12.95 4.60 -33.89
N ASN A 580 -13.87 5.39 -34.46
CA ASN A 580 -15.17 4.88 -34.93
C ASN A 580 -15.06 3.83 -36.05
N LYS A 581 -13.95 3.83 -36.80
CA LYS A 581 -13.65 2.83 -37.85
C LYS A 581 -12.80 1.67 -37.35
N ALA A 582 -12.25 1.75 -36.14
CA ALA A 582 -11.29 0.82 -35.57
C ALA A 582 -11.93 -0.28 -34.70
N THR A 583 -13.23 -0.54 -34.87
CA THR A 583 -14.01 -1.50 -34.06
C THR A 583 -13.83 -1.22 -32.56
N PRO A 584 -14.41 -0.10 -32.07
CA PRO A 584 -14.25 0.28 -30.67
C PRO A 584 -14.96 -0.71 -29.75
N VAL A 585 -14.32 -1.01 -28.63
CA VAL A 585 -14.81 -1.93 -27.60
C VAL A 585 -14.77 -1.26 -26.24
N LEU A 586 -15.73 -1.64 -25.38
CA LEU A 586 -15.69 -1.24 -23.98
C LEU A 586 -14.92 -2.29 -23.17
N LEU A 587 -14.16 -1.81 -22.20
CA LEU A 587 -13.49 -2.62 -21.21
C LEU A 587 -14.18 -2.43 -19.87
N GLU A 588 -14.40 -3.54 -19.17
CA GLU A 588 -14.89 -3.53 -17.79
C GLU A 588 -13.76 -3.97 -16.84
N PRO A 589 -13.61 -3.32 -15.67
CA PRO A 589 -12.59 -3.69 -14.71
C PRO A 589 -12.97 -4.98 -13.99
N PHE A 590 -12.03 -5.92 -13.91
CA PHE A 590 -12.11 -7.13 -13.12
C PHE A 590 -11.37 -6.97 -11.81
N VAL A 591 -11.92 -7.57 -10.75
CA VAL A 591 -11.32 -7.61 -9.42
C VAL A 591 -11.02 -9.04 -9.00
N LYS A 592 -9.87 -9.22 -8.33
CA LYS A 592 -9.60 -10.41 -7.53
C LYS A 592 -10.30 -10.23 -6.19
N MET A 593 -11.09 -11.20 -5.80
CA MET A 593 -11.83 -11.24 -4.55
C MET A 593 -11.32 -12.37 -3.69
N GLU A 594 -11.14 -12.06 -2.41
CA GLU A 594 -10.90 -13.03 -1.34
C GLU A 594 -12.10 -12.99 -0.42
N ILE A 595 -12.85 -14.09 -0.37
CA ILE A 595 -14.15 -14.17 0.30
C ILE A 595 -14.05 -15.20 1.41
N THR A 596 -14.10 -14.73 2.66
CA THR A 596 -14.05 -15.58 3.86
C THR A 596 -15.46 -15.85 4.36
N VAL A 597 -15.83 -17.12 4.45
CA VAL A 597 -17.18 -17.57 4.86
C VAL A 597 -17.10 -18.83 5.72
N PRO A 598 -18.16 -19.18 6.45
CA PRO A 598 -18.26 -20.50 7.07
C PRO A 598 -18.16 -21.62 6.01
N SER A 599 -17.46 -22.71 6.32
CA SER A 599 -17.20 -23.80 5.36
C SER A 599 -18.46 -24.49 4.85
N ASP A 600 -19.53 -24.48 5.65
CA ASP A 600 -20.85 -24.98 5.29
C ASP A 600 -21.56 -24.11 4.22
N MET A 601 -21.13 -22.86 4.03
CA MET A 601 -21.72 -21.91 3.08
C MET A 601 -21.01 -21.85 1.72
N ILE A 602 -19.93 -22.62 1.52
CA ILE A 602 -19.15 -22.63 0.26
C ILE A 602 -20.05 -22.88 -0.95
N GLY A 603 -21.02 -23.80 -0.84
CA GLY A 603 -21.93 -24.16 -1.93
C GLY A 603 -22.83 -22.99 -2.35
N ASP A 604 -23.44 -22.31 -1.39
CA ASP A 604 -24.33 -21.18 -1.64
C ASP A 604 -23.57 -19.98 -2.23
N ILE A 605 -22.37 -19.72 -1.71
CA ILE A 605 -21.48 -18.66 -2.23
C ILE A 605 -20.99 -18.99 -3.64
N SER A 606 -20.64 -20.25 -3.92
CA SER A 606 -20.26 -20.68 -5.27
C SER A 606 -21.40 -20.44 -6.27
N SER A 607 -22.64 -20.72 -5.88
CA SER A 607 -23.82 -20.47 -6.70
C SER A 607 -24.07 -18.98 -6.94
N ASP A 608 -23.91 -18.13 -5.92
CA ASP A 608 -24.07 -16.68 -6.06
C ASP A 608 -22.98 -16.08 -6.97
N LEU A 609 -21.72 -16.49 -6.80
CA LEU A 609 -20.59 -16.06 -7.62
C LEU A 609 -20.76 -16.46 -9.09
N ALA A 610 -21.23 -17.68 -9.36
CA ALA A 610 -21.54 -18.12 -10.73
C ALA A 610 -22.61 -17.22 -11.39
N GLY A 611 -23.61 -16.77 -10.63
CA GLY A 611 -24.62 -15.81 -11.09
C GLY A 611 -24.07 -14.42 -11.43
N ARG A 612 -22.89 -14.07 -10.89
CA ARG A 612 -22.21 -12.77 -11.05
C ARG A 612 -21.09 -12.79 -12.08
N ARG A 613 -21.06 -13.79 -12.97
CA ARG A 613 -19.98 -14.00 -13.94
C ARG A 613 -18.59 -14.14 -13.29
N ALA A 614 -18.53 -14.50 -12.01
CA ALA A 614 -17.27 -14.68 -11.32
C ALA A 614 -16.64 -16.04 -11.67
N ARG A 615 -15.31 -16.07 -11.75
CA ARG A 615 -14.49 -17.26 -11.98
C ARG A 615 -13.79 -17.63 -10.68
N ILE A 616 -14.18 -18.73 -10.06
CA ILE A 616 -13.55 -19.23 -8.83
C ILE A 616 -12.20 -19.86 -9.20
N GLN A 617 -11.13 -19.38 -8.58
CA GLN A 617 -9.75 -19.84 -8.80
C GLN A 617 -9.36 -20.94 -7.81
N GLY A 618 -9.89 -20.91 -6.59
CA GLY A 618 -9.60 -21.90 -5.56
C GLY A 618 -10.34 -21.63 -4.26
N THR A 619 -10.27 -22.59 -3.34
CA THR A 619 -10.86 -22.51 -2.01
C THR A 619 -9.91 -23.14 -0.99
N ASP A 620 -9.53 -22.38 0.03
CA ASP A 620 -8.75 -22.87 1.18
C ASP A 620 -9.69 -23.07 2.37
N VAL A 621 -9.63 -24.23 3.02
CA VAL A 621 -10.34 -24.47 4.28
C VAL A 621 -9.44 -24.07 5.44
N LEU A 622 -9.93 -23.20 6.30
CA LEU A 622 -9.24 -22.71 7.49
C LEU A 622 -9.73 -23.45 8.75
N PRO A 623 -8.96 -23.41 9.86
CA PRO A 623 -9.45 -23.80 11.17
C PRO A 623 -10.74 -23.06 11.57
N GLY A 624 -11.52 -23.65 12.48
CA GLY A 624 -12.71 -22.98 13.04
C GLY A 624 -13.94 -22.93 12.12
N ASN A 625 -14.09 -23.89 11.20
CA ASN A 625 -15.20 -23.95 10.24
C ASN A 625 -15.27 -22.72 9.31
N LEU A 626 -14.12 -22.19 8.90
CA LEU A 626 -14.04 -21.11 7.93
C LEU A 626 -13.40 -21.60 6.64
N ALA A 627 -13.71 -20.94 5.53
CA ALA A 627 -13.07 -21.14 4.24
C ALA A 627 -12.87 -19.81 3.54
N VAL A 628 -11.78 -19.70 2.78
CA VAL A 628 -11.48 -18.55 1.93
C VAL A 628 -11.61 -18.99 0.48
N MET A 629 -12.50 -18.33 -0.25
CA MET A 629 -12.68 -18.53 -1.68
C MET A 629 -12.00 -17.40 -2.46
N TYR A 630 -11.17 -17.77 -3.43
CA TYR A 630 -10.52 -16.84 -4.35
C TYR A 630 -11.31 -16.82 -5.66
N ALA A 631 -11.74 -15.65 -6.09
CA ALA A 631 -12.50 -15.50 -7.32
C ALA A 631 -12.10 -14.24 -8.09
N GLU A 632 -12.26 -14.25 -9.41
CA GLU A 632 -12.19 -13.05 -10.22
C GLU A 632 -13.57 -12.70 -10.75
N ALA A 633 -13.99 -11.45 -10.59
CA ALA A 633 -15.32 -11.01 -11.00
C ALA A 633 -15.27 -9.62 -11.66
N PRO A 634 -16.18 -9.33 -12.60
CA PRO A 634 -16.37 -7.96 -13.08
C PRO A 634 -16.84 -7.07 -11.93
N LEU A 635 -16.20 -5.91 -11.75
CA LEU A 635 -16.51 -4.98 -10.66
C LEU A 635 -18.00 -4.63 -10.62
N SER A 636 -18.62 -4.44 -11.79
CA SER A 636 -20.03 -4.09 -11.93
C SER A 636 -20.99 -5.08 -11.27
N GLU A 637 -20.62 -6.35 -11.18
CA GLU A 637 -21.44 -7.42 -10.62
C GLU A 637 -21.29 -7.53 -9.09
N VAL A 638 -20.22 -6.93 -8.54
CA VAL A 638 -19.81 -7.11 -7.14
C VAL A 638 -19.74 -5.81 -6.33
N MET A 639 -20.13 -4.67 -6.91
CA MET A 639 -20.17 -3.37 -6.19
C MET A 639 -21.02 -3.42 -4.92
N SER A 640 -22.11 -4.19 -4.95
CA SER A 640 -23.04 -4.36 -3.82
C SER A 640 -22.90 -5.74 -3.15
N TYR A 641 -21.78 -6.44 -3.38
CA TYR A 641 -21.62 -7.83 -2.95
C TYR A 641 -21.73 -8.00 -1.43
N SER A 642 -21.28 -7.02 -0.65
CA SER A 642 -21.36 -7.05 0.82
C SER A 642 -22.75 -7.39 1.36
N ASN A 643 -23.79 -6.76 0.81
CA ASN A 643 -25.17 -6.96 1.27
C ASN A 643 -25.64 -8.39 0.99
N GLN A 644 -25.30 -8.90 -0.20
CA GLN A 644 -25.63 -10.27 -0.58
C GLN A 644 -24.87 -11.28 0.28
N LEU A 645 -23.56 -11.08 0.45
CA LEU A 645 -22.70 -11.94 1.25
C LEU A 645 -23.23 -12.05 2.69
N LYS A 646 -23.54 -10.91 3.32
CA LYS A 646 -24.15 -10.87 4.66
C LYS A 646 -25.50 -11.59 4.69
N SER A 647 -26.33 -11.45 3.65
CA SER A 647 -27.62 -12.15 3.60
C SER A 647 -27.48 -13.66 3.51
N ILE A 648 -26.53 -14.18 2.73
CA ILE A 648 -26.30 -15.63 2.56
C ILE A 648 -25.68 -16.21 3.84
N THR A 649 -24.71 -15.51 4.42
CA THR A 649 -23.90 -16.01 5.52
C THR A 649 -24.42 -15.63 6.91
N ALA A 650 -25.63 -15.07 6.99
CA ALA A 650 -26.19 -14.49 8.22
C ALA A 650 -25.23 -13.48 8.90
N GLY A 651 -24.45 -12.75 8.10
CA GLY A 651 -23.50 -11.73 8.53
C GLY A 651 -22.09 -12.25 8.87
N ALA A 652 -21.84 -13.56 8.81
CA ALA A 652 -20.53 -14.15 9.14
C ALA A 652 -19.48 -13.97 8.04
N GLY A 653 -19.92 -13.75 6.79
CA GLY A 653 -19.05 -13.60 5.63
C GLY A 653 -18.39 -12.23 5.54
N SER A 654 -17.14 -12.22 5.10
CA SER A 654 -16.40 -11.01 4.75
C SER A 654 -15.68 -11.19 3.43
N TYR A 655 -15.36 -10.10 2.76
CA TYR A 655 -14.55 -10.16 1.56
C TYR A 655 -13.63 -8.94 1.45
N SER A 656 -12.61 -9.09 0.64
CA SER A 656 -11.82 -7.97 0.15
C SER A 656 -11.66 -8.12 -1.36
N MET A 657 -11.35 -7.02 -2.04
CA MET A 657 -11.11 -7.06 -3.47
C MET A 657 -9.98 -6.12 -3.87
N GLU A 658 -9.22 -6.53 -4.88
CA GLU A 658 -8.15 -5.75 -5.49
C GLU A 658 -8.32 -5.74 -7.01
N TYR A 659 -7.83 -4.68 -7.65
CA TYR A 659 -7.80 -4.62 -9.11
C TYR A 659 -7.04 -5.82 -9.69
N SER A 660 -7.63 -6.49 -10.68
CA SER A 660 -6.95 -7.56 -11.43
C SER A 660 -6.44 -7.04 -12.77
N HIS A 661 -7.36 -6.73 -13.67
CA HIS A 661 -7.11 -6.32 -15.05
C HIS A 661 -8.42 -5.78 -15.65
N ASP A 662 -8.38 -5.31 -16.90
CA ASP A 662 -9.58 -4.97 -17.66
C ASP A 662 -9.85 -6.05 -18.73
N GLU A 663 -11.10 -6.48 -18.88
CA GLU A 663 -11.52 -7.40 -19.96
C GLU A 663 -12.55 -6.73 -20.89
N ASN A 664 -12.72 -7.27 -22.10
CA ASN A 664 -13.76 -6.85 -23.02
C ASN A 664 -15.16 -7.02 -22.41
N THR A 665 -15.92 -5.94 -22.41
CA THR A 665 -17.31 -5.93 -21.96
C THR A 665 -18.16 -6.80 -22.90
N PRO A 666 -19.03 -7.67 -22.37
CA PRO A 666 -19.93 -8.48 -23.17
C PRO A 666 -20.76 -7.64 -24.16
N PRO A 667 -21.01 -8.11 -25.41
CA PRO A 667 -21.66 -7.31 -26.45
C PRO A 667 -23.03 -6.73 -26.06
N ASN A 668 -23.81 -7.48 -25.26
CA ASN A 668 -25.09 -7.02 -24.75
C ASN A 668 -24.94 -5.84 -23.77
N VAL A 669 -24.01 -5.95 -22.81
CA VAL A 669 -23.72 -4.88 -21.84
C VAL A 669 -23.14 -3.66 -22.55
N GLN A 670 -22.22 -3.86 -23.49
CA GLN A 670 -21.63 -2.78 -24.29
C GLN A 670 -22.71 -1.99 -25.06
N ALA A 671 -23.66 -2.69 -25.70
CA ALA A 671 -24.75 -2.04 -26.44
C ALA A 671 -25.63 -1.17 -25.53
N ASP A 672 -25.93 -1.65 -24.31
CA ASP A 672 -26.74 -0.91 -23.33
C ASP A 672 -26.01 0.33 -22.81
N VAL A 673 -24.72 0.23 -22.51
CA VAL A 673 -23.87 1.35 -22.05
C VAL A 673 -23.77 2.43 -23.12
N ILE A 674 -23.48 2.05 -24.38
CA ILE A 674 -23.40 3.00 -25.51
C ILE A 674 -24.75 3.70 -25.73
N LYS A 675 -25.85 2.96 -25.63
CA LYS A 675 -27.21 3.52 -25.81
C LYS A 675 -27.58 4.51 -24.70
N ALA A 676 -27.08 4.30 -23.48
CA ALA A 676 -27.33 5.18 -22.35
C ALA A 676 -26.52 6.50 -22.43
N TYR A 677 -25.44 6.52 -23.20
CA TYR A 677 -24.61 7.70 -23.38
C TYR A 677 -25.28 8.76 -24.27
N GLN A 678 -25.39 9.98 -23.76
CA GLN A 678 -25.83 11.15 -24.51
C GLN A 678 -24.63 12.07 -24.71
N PRO A 679 -24.04 12.15 -25.91
CA PRO A 679 -22.90 13.02 -26.14
C PRO A 679 -23.30 14.47 -25.91
N VAL A 680 -22.55 15.19 -25.07
CA VAL A 680 -22.68 16.64 -24.95
C VAL A 680 -22.23 17.23 -26.28
N ALA A 681 -23.14 17.92 -26.98
CA ALA A 681 -22.77 18.62 -28.21
C ALA A 681 -21.68 19.65 -27.86
N ASP A 682 -20.53 19.58 -28.55
CA ASP A 682 -19.48 20.59 -28.46
C ASP A 682 -20.14 21.97 -28.69
N VAL A 683 -20.13 22.84 -27.67
CA VAL A 683 -20.57 24.23 -27.80
C VAL A 683 -19.51 24.94 -28.65
N ASP A 684 -19.80 25.11 -29.94
CA ASP A 684 -18.93 25.68 -30.99
C ASP A 684 -18.47 27.14 -30.79
#